data_AF-A0A6J4Y8Y5-F1
#
_entry.id   AF-A0A6J4Y8Y5-F1
#
_cell.length_a   1.000
_cell.length_b   1.000
_cell.length_c   1.000
_cell.angle_alpha   90.00
_cell.angle_beta   90.00
_cell.angle_gamma   90.00
#
_symmetry.space_group_name_H-M   'P 1'
#
loop_
_entity.id
_entity.type
_entity.pdbx_description
1 polymer ?
#
loop_
_entity_poly.entity_id
_entity_poly.type
_entity_poly.pdbx_seq_one_letter_code
_entity_poly.pdbx_strand_id
1 'polypeptide(L)'
;MDGKKQILFYGFIIIFLFTSAGCKPSNSVINPEIIRIDASTATIAWVSEKPYRGQINYYAAGNPGVTKTAQENFSHSYRHEVRVDGLEAGTQYLYWIGDDETKYFFRTQPQAVKPFSFLVELDNLSDQITSLLMSEMPEFILSFSRESKTNYYQSIKPYVPLYDLNGQKSDYLNPENKLDDTADSWKLDWGGLCLIFIDDAPELNKFLDSHTAHTTGIIIRKYGQKYIEPASRTSALHQRIIDHNKKFPSNKIAFVLMPGPKIASKKVDTINYMQLPLVEAGSRKKTTVIRFDVNIEATYAVLLDTGDEITLKLPPLKENRTCEECRRLASTGSYKESVLAYQEFINNNQGHFQIDDAVYAVADILDTKLFQYKAAVQWYHKLVSGYPDSTLVPLASQRLEYIAKYADYEFIPLRRFEQIRRVEFQQNKDDSSGRQKILAEVDRIIEQYPEAAIAPVIYYWLANQYRNHNIAKARETYLALLKKFPGHPHAKEVWWEIGEAYYDAKKYKNAMAAFNEALITLPAAAEDINSQIDRAKRNLRRRHLNKLSVAISVLIIIGSVFWPPTGIQLNSLFAAAFAFILLLFLFSVAGWLIAEQFSSINELIIIATGMAAAFSSGFPFSQTLANKILRISHRNSEPNSIFTAACGIMLNFIFAAAFVYSVVFYTNEHYLTIVKI
;
A
#
# COMPACT_ATOMS: atom_id res chain seq x y z
N MET A 1 -7.31 -14.53 -16.88
CA MET A 1 -7.60 -14.51 -18.34
C MET A 1 -9.08 -14.81 -18.51
N ASP A 2 -9.73 -14.19 -19.49
CA ASP A 2 -11.16 -14.31 -19.87
C ASP A 2 -12.22 -13.47 -19.14
N GLY A 3 -11.98 -12.15 -19.07
CA GLY A 3 -13.07 -11.14 -19.05
C GLY A 3 -13.09 -10.23 -20.28
N LYS A 4 -11.99 -10.16 -21.05
CA LYS A 4 -11.82 -9.22 -22.16
C LYS A 4 -12.40 -9.68 -23.51
N LYS A 5 -12.90 -10.93 -23.61
CA LYS A 5 -13.48 -11.45 -24.86
C LYS A 5 -15.01 -11.32 -24.96
N GLN A 6 -15.70 -10.85 -23.92
CA GLN A 6 -17.14 -10.59 -23.97
C GLN A 6 -17.50 -9.14 -24.34
N ILE A 7 -16.54 -8.21 -24.27
CA ILE A 7 -16.77 -6.77 -24.55
C ILE A 7 -16.74 -6.45 -26.05
N LEU A 8 -16.23 -7.36 -26.89
CA LEU A 8 -16.12 -7.16 -28.34
C LEU A 8 -17.40 -7.46 -29.14
N PHE A 9 -18.53 -7.77 -28.49
CA PHE A 9 -19.81 -8.00 -29.16
C PHE A 9 -20.77 -6.79 -29.12
N TYR A 10 -20.44 -5.72 -28.38
CA TYR A 10 -21.22 -4.47 -28.32
C TYR A 10 -20.47 -3.25 -28.88
N GLY A 11 -19.43 -3.48 -29.67
CA GLY A 11 -18.59 -2.44 -30.27
C GLY A 11 -19.11 -1.98 -31.63
N PHE A 12 -20.22 -1.26 -31.66
CA PHE A 12 -20.63 -0.47 -32.83
C PHE A 12 -21.43 0.74 -32.34
N ILE A 13 -20.74 1.85 -32.03
CA ILE A 13 -21.19 3.25 -32.06
C ILE A 13 -20.13 4.11 -31.34
N ILE A 14 -19.42 4.92 -32.14
CA ILE A 14 -18.84 6.25 -31.88
C ILE A 14 -17.55 6.39 -32.69
N ILE A 15 -17.75 6.99 -33.87
CA ILE A 15 -16.73 7.70 -34.64
C ILE A 15 -16.61 9.10 -34.02
N PHE A 16 -15.43 9.71 -34.21
CA PHE A 16 -15.07 11.13 -34.07
C PHE A 16 -14.45 11.55 -32.72
N LEU A 17 -13.13 11.75 -32.67
CA LEU A 17 -12.49 13.06 -32.89
C LEU A 17 -10.95 13.03 -32.80
N PHE A 18 -10.35 13.65 -33.82
CA PHE A 18 -9.07 14.38 -33.93
C PHE A 18 -7.69 13.71 -33.78
N THR A 19 -7.06 13.57 -34.94
CA THR A 19 -5.66 13.86 -35.24
C THR A 19 -5.32 15.34 -35.06
N SER A 20 -4.25 15.65 -34.32
CA SER A 20 -3.25 16.65 -34.73
C SER A 20 -2.03 16.55 -33.80
N ALA A 21 -0.98 15.92 -34.31
CA ALA A 21 0.36 16.07 -33.77
C ALA A 21 0.86 17.48 -34.09
N GLY A 22 0.96 18.32 -33.07
CA GLY A 22 1.70 19.59 -33.12
C GLY A 22 2.98 19.41 -32.32
N CYS A 23 4.13 19.51 -32.99
CA CYS A 23 5.43 19.66 -32.33
C CYS A 23 5.39 20.92 -31.45
N LYS A 24 5.56 20.77 -30.13
CA LYS A 24 5.94 21.89 -29.26
C LYS A 24 7.47 22.04 -29.23
N PRO A 25 8.00 23.27 -29.23
CA PRO A 25 9.43 23.53 -29.15
C PRO A 25 9.98 23.20 -27.76
N SER A 26 11.27 22.84 -27.73
CA SER A 26 12.13 22.66 -26.56
C SER A 26 11.77 23.59 -25.39
N ASN A 27 11.22 23.04 -24.31
CA ASN A 27 10.96 23.76 -23.06
C ASN A 27 12.26 24.33 -22.50
N SER A 28 12.31 25.65 -22.31
CA SER A 28 13.19 26.24 -21.30
C SER A 28 12.72 25.77 -19.93
N VAL A 29 13.65 25.27 -19.11
CA VAL A 29 13.33 24.69 -17.80
C VAL A 29 12.92 25.82 -16.85
N ILE A 30 11.63 25.91 -16.53
CA ILE A 30 11.11 26.84 -15.51
C ILE A 30 11.38 26.24 -14.13
N ASN A 31 12.11 26.98 -13.29
CA ASN A 31 12.40 26.60 -11.90
C ASN A 31 11.59 27.47 -10.92
N PRO A 32 10.37 27.06 -10.53
CA PRO A 32 9.58 27.80 -9.58
C PRO A 32 10.07 27.64 -8.15
N GLU A 33 9.76 28.63 -7.33
CA GLU A 33 9.99 28.62 -5.89
C GLU A 33 8.73 29.02 -5.15
N ILE A 34 8.40 28.27 -4.10
CA ILE A 34 7.35 28.63 -3.17
C ILE A 34 7.91 29.63 -2.17
N ILE A 35 7.49 30.88 -2.28
CA ILE A 35 8.01 31.96 -1.44
C ILE A 35 7.12 32.23 -0.21
N ARG A 36 5.86 31.80 -0.22
CA ARG A 36 4.96 31.92 0.94
C ARG A 36 3.88 30.85 0.92
N ILE A 37 3.60 30.25 2.07
CA ILE A 37 2.46 29.35 2.27
C ILE A 37 1.78 29.71 3.59
N ASP A 38 0.47 29.89 3.53
CA ASP A 38 -0.42 30.04 4.68
C ASP A 38 -1.49 28.93 4.64
N ALA A 39 -2.44 28.94 5.59
CA ALA A 39 -3.49 27.92 5.67
C ALA A 39 -4.49 27.97 4.50
N SER A 40 -4.64 29.11 3.83
CA SER A 40 -5.60 29.30 2.74
C SER A 40 -5.01 29.93 1.48
N THR A 41 -3.72 30.23 1.47
CA THR A 41 -3.04 30.90 0.36
C THR A 41 -1.64 30.37 0.14
N ALA A 42 -1.17 30.39 -1.11
CA ALA A 42 0.21 30.11 -1.46
C ALA A 42 0.71 31.09 -2.53
N THR A 43 1.96 31.51 -2.44
CA THR A 43 2.59 32.39 -3.43
C THR A 43 3.78 31.68 -4.05
N ILE A 44 3.75 31.52 -5.37
CA ILE A 44 4.79 30.86 -6.16
C ILE A 44 5.41 31.90 -7.09
N ALA A 45 6.74 31.92 -7.13
CA ALA A 45 7.52 32.83 -7.96
C ALA A 45 8.43 32.07 -8.93
N TRP A 46 8.63 32.62 -10.13
CA TRP A 46 9.58 32.09 -11.11
C TRP A 46 10.09 33.18 -12.05
N VAL A 47 11.15 32.90 -12.81
CA VAL A 47 11.65 33.77 -13.89
C VAL A 47 11.44 33.09 -15.23
N SER A 48 11.13 33.88 -16.26
CA SER A 48 10.95 33.44 -17.63
C SER A 48 11.92 34.12 -18.60
N GLU A 49 12.24 33.45 -19.71
CA GLU A 49 13.09 34.01 -20.77
C GLU A 49 12.39 35.09 -21.60
N LYS A 50 11.05 35.02 -21.70
CA LYS A 50 10.22 35.94 -22.48
C LYS A 50 9.15 36.54 -21.57
N PRO A 51 8.80 37.82 -21.71
CA PRO A 51 7.82 38.45 -20.85
C PRO A 51 6.41 37.94 -21.19
N TYR A 52 5.65 37.54 -20.18
CA TYR A 52 4.24 37.18 -20.32
C TYR A 52 3.47 37.44 -19.02
N ARG A 53 2.17 37.12 -19.01
CA ARG A 53 1.36 37.11 -17.79
C ARG A 53 1.48 35.75 -17.10
N GLY A 54 2.12 35.71 -15.94
CA GLY A 54 2.26 34.50 -15.15
C GLY A 54 0.91 33.86 -14.81
N GLN A 55 0.76 32.56 -15.09
CA GLN A 55 -0.43 31.77 -14.81
C GLN A 55 -0.05 30.45 -14.13
N ILE A 56 -0.77 30.11 -13.07
CA ILE A 56 -0.69 28.82 -12.39
C ILE A 56 -2.02 28.10 -12.50
N ASN A 57 -1.97 26.85 -12.94
CA ASN A 57 -3.09 25.93 -12.90
C ASN A 57 -2.87 24.95 -11.75
N TYR A 58 -3.92 24.64 -10.99
CA TYR A 58 -3.82 23.81 -9.80
C TYR A 58 -5.10 23.05 -9.48
N TYR A 59 -4.98 21.95 -8.74
CA TYR A 59 -6.10 21.22 -8.13
C TYR A 59 -5.68 20.50 -6.85
N ALA A 60 -6.64 20.19 -5.98
CA ALA A 60 -6.38 19.46 -4.73
C ALA A 60 -6.13 17.97 -5.01
N ALA A 61 -5.07 17.40 -4.42
CA ALA A 61 -4.75 15.98 -4.54
C ALA A 61 -5.92 15.13 -4.03
N GLY A 62 -6.46 14.24 -4.89
CA GLY A 62 -7.68 13.47 -4.62
C GLY A 62 -8.94 13.96 -5.32
N ASN A 63 -8.93 15.17 -5.91
CA ASN A 63 -10.03 15.69 -6.73
C ASN A 63 -9.50 16.24 -8.09
N PRO A 64 -9.03 15.36 -9.00
CA PRO A 64 -8.43 15.79 -10.26
C PRO A 64 -9.43 16.38 -11.28
N GLY A 65 -10.73 16.37 -10.98
CA GLY A 65 -11.79 16.78 -11.90
C GLY A 65 -12.05 18.30 -11.97
N VAL A 66 -11.47 19.11 -11.08
CA VAL A 66 -11.71 20.56 -11.00
C VAL A 66 -10.40 21.33 -10.99
N THR A 67 -9.84 21.60 -12.18
CA THR A 67 -8.69 22.49 -12.33
C THR A 67 -9.11 23.94 -12.10
N LYS A 68 -8.42 24.61 -11.19
CA LYS A 68 -8.53 26.06 -10.95
C LYS A 68 -7.30 26.76 -11.52
N THR A 69 -7.43 28.08 -11.73
CA THR A 69 -6.37 28.91 -12.29
C THR A 69 -6.20 30.18 -11.45
N ALA A 70 -4.95 30.55 -11.20
CA ALA A 70 -4.54 31.83 -10.63
C ALA A 70 -3.60 32.55 -11.60
N GLN A 71 -3.67 33.88 -11.65
CA GLN A 71 -2.86 34.70 -12.54
C GLN A 71 -2.35 35.93 -11.80
N GLU A 72 -1.19 36.42 -12.19
CA GLU A 72 -0.68 37.70 -11.70
C GLU A 72 -1.32 38.89 -12.43
N ASN A 73 -1.25 40.07 -11.81
CA ASN A 73 -1.86 41.27 -12.36
C ASN A 73 -1.12 41.79 -13.61
N PHE A 74 0.21 41.66 -13.64
CA PHE A 74 1.06 42.20 -14.71
C PHE A 74 1.01 41.34 -15.98
N SER A 75 0.95 41.98 -17.14
CA SER A 75 0.79 41.28 -18.43
C SER A 75 2.10 41.00 -19.19
N HIS A 76 3.20 41.65 -18.80
CA HIS A 76 4.50 41.59 -19.47
C HIS A 76 5.64 41.57 -18.44
N SER A 77 5.68 40.52 -17.59
CA SER A 77 6.75 40.37 -16.60
C SER A 77 7.73 39.27 -17.00
N TYR A 78 9.01 39.46 -16.67
CA TYR A 78 10.03 38.40 -16.69
C TYR A 78 10.12 37.67 -15.35
N ARG A 79 9.68 38.31 -14.27
CA ARG A 79 9.69 37.78 -12.91
C ARG A 79 8.24 37.68 -12.44
N HIS A 80 7.78 36.47 -12.27
CA HIS A 80 6.39 36.19 -11.97
C HIS A 80 6.21 35.94 -10.48
N GLU A 81 5.09 36.41 -9.94
CA GLU A 81 4.66 36.12 -8.57
C GLU A 81 3.15 35.91 -8.58
N VAL A 82 2.72 34.66 -8.51
CA VAL A 82 1.30 34.31 -8.54
C VAL A 82 0.87 33.85 -7.15
N ARG A 83 -0.09 34.60 -6.60
CA ARG A 83 -0.80 34.25 -5.37
C ARG A 83 -2.02 33.40 -5.71
N VAL A 84 -2.13 32.27 -5.04
CA VAL A 84 -3.25 31.34 -5.10
C VAL A 84 -4.05 31.50 -3.82
N ASP A 85 -5.31 31.91 -3.94
CA ASP A 85 -6.23 32.11 -2.80
C ASP A 85 -7.32 31.03 -2.73
N GLY A 86 -7.98 30.93 -1.57
CA GLY A 86 -9.13 30.03 -1.37
C GLY A 86 -8.74 28.55 -1.28
N LEU A 87 -7.54 28.27 -0.78
CA LEU A 87 -7.06 26.92 -0.53
C LEU A 87 -7.60 26.39 0.82
N GLU A 88 -7.67 25.08 0.93
CA GLU A 88 -8.01 24.38 2.17
C GLU A 88 -6.75 24.12 2.99
N ALA A 89 -6.85 24.22 4.33
CA ALA A 89 -5.72 24.05 5.24
C ALA A 89 -5.25 22.58 5.35
N GLY A 90 -3.94 22.36 5.36
CA GLY A 90 -3.33 21.04 5.46
C GLY A 90 -3.49 20.16 4.22
N THR A 91 -3.92 20.74 3.10
CA THR A 91 -4.26 20.03 1.85
C THR A 91 -3.10 20.12 0.85
N GLN A 92 -2.81 19.01 0.19
CA GLN A 92 -1.82 18.96 -0.89
C GLN A 92 -2.46 19.40 -2.22
N TYR A 93 -1.78 20.26 -2.95
CA TYR A 93 -2.18 20.74 -4.27
C TYR A 93 -1.12 20.34 -5.29
N LEU A 94 -1.56 19.84 -6.44
CA LEU A 94 -0.71 19.76 -7.63
C LEU A 94 -0.86 21.05 -8.42
N TYR A 95 0.26 21.58 -8.94
CA TYR A 95 0.26 22.79 -9.75
C TYR A 95 1.24 22.71 -10.92
N TRP A 96 0.98 23.49 -11.96
CA TRP A 96 1.86 23.69 -13.11
C TRP A 96 1.70 25.10 -13.67
N ILE A 97 2.71 25.57 -14.40
CA ILE A 97 2.78 26.94 -14.91
C ILE A 97 2.33 26.96 -16.36
N GLY A 98 1.31 27.77 -16.67
CA GLY A 98 0.76 27.90 -18.01
C GLY A 98 0.43 26.54 -18.66
N ASP A 99 1.02 26.31 -19.84
CA ASP A 99 0.88 25.08 -20.62
C ASP A 99 2.07 24.10 -20.48
N ASP A 100 2.89 24.26 -19.44
CA ASP A 100 4.01 23.36 -19.13
C ASP A 100 3.49 21.97 -18.73
N GLU A 101 4.22 20.93 -19.13
CA GLU A 101 3.95 19.53 -18.77
C GLU A 101 4.48 19.18 -17.37
N THR A 102 5.43 19.97 -16.85
CA THR A 102 6.05 19.75 -15.55
C THR A 102 5.06 20.10 -14.43
N LYS A 103 4.74 19.10 -13.60
CA LYS A 103 3.85 19.25 -12.45
C LYS A 103 4.63 19.21 -11.15
N TYR A 104 4.34 20.16 -10.29
CA TYR A 104 4.87 20.29 -8.95
C TYR A 104 3.75 20.09 -7.94
N PHE A 105 4.08 20.00 -6.65
CA PHE A 105 3.07 19.96 -5.60
C PHE A 105 3.53 20.77 -4.40
N PHE A 106 2.58 21.28 -3.64
CA PHE A 106 2.84 21.90 -2.33
C PHE A 106 1.74 21.53 -1.36
N ARG A 107 1.96 21.80 -0.08
CA ARG A 107 0.96 21.59 0.98
C ARG A 107 0.71 22.89 1.73
N THR A 108 -0.55 23.26 1.90
CA THR A 108 -0.92 24.44 2.73
C THR A 108 -0.68 24.18 4.21
N GLN A 109 -0.50 25.25 4.99
CA GLN A 109 -0.33 25.08 6.43
C GLN A 109 -1.55 24.37 7.04
N PRO A 110 -1.35 23.43 7.98
CA PRO A 110 -2.42 22.76 8.69
C PRO A 110 -3.11 23.75 9.63
N GLN A 111 -4.35 23.44 9.99
CA GLN A 111 -4.98 24.10 11.12
C GLN A 111 -4.14 23.85 12.39
N ALA A 112 -4.14 24.80 13.33
CA ALA A 112 -3.33 24.69 14.55
C ALA A 112 -3.58 23.41 15.36
N VAL A 113 -4.72 22.73 15.19
CA VAL A 113 -5.04 21.48 15.90
C VAL A 113 -4.63 20.20 15.17
N LYS A 114 -4.02 20.31 13.99
CA LYS A 114 -3.66 19.16 13.14
C LYS A 114 -2.15 18.88 13.22
N PRO A 115 -1.75 17.60 13.29
CA PRO A 115 -0.34 17.25 13.36
C PRO A 115 0.35 17.45 12.01
N PHE A 116 1.65 17.72 12.07
CA PHE A 116 2.51 17.83 10.90
C PHE A 116 3.97 17.52 11.24
N SER A 117 4.80 17.41 10.20
CA SER A 117 6.23 17.15 10.36
C SER A 117 7.07 18.11 9.51
N PHE A 118 8.25 18.46 10.03
CA PHE A 118 9.27 19.23 9.30
C PHE A 118 10.65 18.59 9.46
N LEU A 119 11.58 18.89 8.55
CA LEU A 119 12.95 18.36 8.63
C LEU A 119 13.92 19.43 9.11
N VAL A 120 14.87 19.00 9.93
CA VAL A 120 16.08 19.75 10.27
C VAL A 120 17.28 19.05 9.64
N GLU A 121 17.97 19.78 8.78
CA GLU A 121 19.20 19.35 8.13
C GLU A 121 20.42 19.87 8.89
N LEU A 122 21.31 18.98 9.30
CA LEU A 122 22.55 19.34 10.00
C LEU A 122 23.79 19.38 9.09
N ASP A 123 23.73 18.69 7.95
CA ASP A 123 24.83 18.55 6.98
C ASP A 123 24.25 18.33 5.57
N ASN A 124 25.08 18.38 4.53
CA ASN A 124 24.68 18.39 3.12
C ASN A 124 23.71 17.24 2.72
N LEU A 125 22.48 17.61 2.37
CA LEU A 125 21.40 16.75 1.89
C LEU A 125 21.50 16.32 0.41
N SER A 126 22.54 16.72 -0.34
CA SER A 126 22.58 16.72 -1.82
C SER A 126 22.07 15.46 -2.51
N ASP A 127 22.39 14.27 -1.99
CA ASP A 127 22.15 13.01 -2.69
C ASP A 127 20.83 12.33 -2.25
N GLN A 128 20.23 12.77 -1.14
CA GLN A 128 19.06 12.11 -0.53
C GLN A 128 17.81 12.99 -0.46
N ILE A 129 17.94 14.29 -0.75
CA ILE A 129 16.87 15.27 -0.50
C ILE A 129 15.57 14.94 -1.24
N THR A 130 15.65 14.49 -2.49
CA THR A 130 14.45 14.11 -3.27
C THR A 130 13.79 12.86 -2.69
N SER A 131 14.59 11.88 -2.22
CA SER A 131 14.04 10.68 -1.57
C SER A 131 13.33 11.04 -0.27
N LEU A 132 13.94 11.93 0.53
CA LEU A 132 13.40 12.35 1.83
C LEU A 132 12.14 13.20 1.70
N LEU A 133 12.07 14.08 0.69
CA LEU A 133 10.84 14.81 0.39
C LEU A 133 9.67 13.87 0.08
N MET A 134 9.94 12.79 -0.65
CA MET A 134 8.91 11.84 -1.05
C MET A 134 8.55 10.85 0.06
N SER A 135 9.51 10.46 0.92
CA SER A 135 9.26 9.52 2.02
C SER A 135 8.69 10.19 3.27
N GLU A 136 9.24 11.34 3.66
CA GLU A 136 8.86 12.03 4.91
C GLU A 136 7.79 13.10 4.70
N MET A 137 7.63 13.59 3.46
CA MET A 137 6.66 14.63 3.08
C MET A 137 6.62 15.82 4.06
N PRO A 138 7.76 16.48 4.32
CA PRO A 138 7.80 17.57 5.29
C PRO A 138 7.07 18.81 4.80
N GLU A 139 6.56 19.60 5.74
CA GLU A 139 5.88 20.86 5.40
C GLU A 139 6.86 22.00 5.12
N PHE A 140 8.03 21.98 5.75
CA PHE A 140 9.16 22.84 5.43
C PHE A 140 10.48 22.17 5.85
N ILE A 141 11.61 22.75 5.41
CA ILE A 141 12.96 22.31 5.82
C ILE A 141 13.66 23.48 6.53
N LEU A 142 14.33 23.17 7.63
CA LEU A 142 15.20 24.09 8.36
C LEU A 142 16.66 23.61 8.24
N SER A 143 17.47 24.36 7.51
CA SER A 143 18.89 24.07 7.28
C SER A 143 19.78 24.74 8.32
N PHE A 144 20.56 23.94 9.04
CA PHE A 144 21.64 24.41 9.91
C PHE A 144 23.00 24.41 9.19
N SER A 145 23.04 23.97 7.92
CA SER A 145 24.25 23.98 7.10
C SER A 145 24.69 25.41 6.78
N ARG A 146 26.00 25.68 6.97
CA ARG A 146 26.64 26.96 6.63
C ARG A 146 27.14 27.03 5.17
N GLU A 147 27.00 25.96 4.38
CA GLU A 147 27.43 25.99 2.98
C GLU A 147 26.43 26.73 2.08
N SER A 148 26.92 27.78 1.40
CA SER A 148 26.19 28.63 0.46
C SER A 148 26.03 28.02 -0.94
N LYS A 149 26.08 26.68 -1.09
CA LYS A 149 25.93 26.07 -2.43
C LYS A 149 24.46 26.00 -2.84
N THR A 150 24.02 27.07 -3.50
CA THR A 150 22.68 27.33 -4.03
C THR A 150 22.11 26.25 -4.96
N ASN A 151 22.93 25.46 -5.66
CA ASN A 151 22.45 24.54 -6.69
C ASN A 151 21.65 23.33 -6.17
N TYR A 152 21.88 22.86 -4.95
CA TYR A 152 21.20 21.64 -4.46
C TYR A 152 19.73 21.88 -4.12
N TYR A 153 19.45 23.02 -3.48
CA TYR A 153 18.09 23.36 -3.05
C TYR A 153 17.17 23.77 -4.19
N GLN A 154 17.70 24.07 -5.39
CA GLN A 154 16.89 24.39 -6.57
C GLN A 154 15.89 23.28 -6.90
N SER A 155 16.27 22.03 -6.66
CA SER A 155 15.40 20.88 -6.91
C SER A 155 14.22 20.75 -5.94
N ILE A 156 14.28 21.41 -4.77
CA ILE A 156 13.28 21.26 -3.69
C ILE A 156 12.38 22.48 -3.50
N LYS A 157 12.87 23.64 -3.89
CA LYS A 157 12.17 24.94 -3.84
C LYS A 157 10.79 24.95 -4.52
N PRO A 158 10.51 24.12 -5.55
CA PRO A 158 9.17 23.96 -6.09
C PRO A 158 8.17 23.26 -5.16
N TYR A 159 8.64 22.59 -4.10
CA TYR A 159 7.81 21.67 -3.32
C TYR A 159 7.59 22.11 -1.87
N VAL A 160 8.63 22.67 -1.24
CA VAL A 160 8.59 23.05 0.18
C VAL A 160 9.38 24.34 0.44
N PRO A 161 8.95 25.20 1.38
CA PRO A 161 9.74 26.32 1.86
C PRO A 161 11.02 25.88 2.58
N LEU A 162 12.10 26.64 2.38
CA LEU A 162 13.39 26.43 3.03
C LEU A 162 13.72 27.60 3.95
N TYR A 163 14.06 27.28 5.19
CA TYR A 163 14.51 28.23 6.21
C TYR A 163 15.93 27.89 6.66
N ASP A 164 16.65 28.88 7.17
CA ASP A 164 17.91 28.71 7.89
C ASP A 164 17.85 29.44 9.25
N LEU A 165 18.99 29.63 9.92
CA LEU A 165 19.03 30.33 11.21
C LEU A 165 18.71 31.83 11.13
N ASN A 166 18.76 32.42 9.94
CA ASN A 166 18.62 33.85 9.69
C ASN A 166 17.29 34.22 9.01
N GLY A 167 16.54 33.25 8.50
CA GLY A 167 15.22 33.47 7.94
C GLY A 167 14.87 32.51 6.81
N GLN A 168 14.02 32.95 5.89
CA GLN A 168 13.66 32.16 4.72
C GLN A 168 14.74 32.26 3.64
N LYS A 169 15.20 31.10 3.16
CA LYS A 169 16.20 31.00 2.10
C LYS A 169 15.53 31.01 0.74
N SER A 170 15.36 32.21 0.20
CA SER A 170 14.66 32.46 -1.06
C SER A 170 15.50 33.29 -2.02
N ASP A 171 15.62 32.85 -3.27
CA ASP A 171 16.33 33.63 -4.31
C ASP A 171 15.53 34.88 -4.71
N TYR A 172 14.24 34.89 -4.37
CA TYR A 172 13.30 35.97 -4.70
C TYR A 172 13.18 36.99 -3.56
N LEU A 173 13.08 36.55 -2.32
CA LEU A 173 12.95 37.47 -1.17
C LEU A 173 14.30 38.12 -0.83
N ASN A 174 15.42 37.39 -1.00
CA ASN A 174 16.77 37.84 -0.62
C ASN A 174 17.79 37.69 -1.77
N PRO A 175 17.64 38.44 -2.88
CA PRO A 175 18.43 38.25 -4.10
C PRO A 175 19.94 38.56 -3.95
N GLU A 176 20.35 39.30 -2.91
CA GLU A 176 21.77 39.61 -2.68
C GLU A 176 22.55 38.50 -1.97
N ASN A 177 21.88 37.45 -1.44
CA ASN A 177 22.51 36.31 -0.76
C ASN A 177 23.59 36.71 0.27
N LYS A 178 23.49 37.91 0.87
CA LYS A 178 24.36 38.31 1.97
C LYS A 178 23.92 37.48 3.19
N LEU A 179 24.76 36.53 3.58
CA LEU A 179 24.78 35.98 4.92
C LEU A 179 25.05 37.14 5.87
N ASP A 180 23.99 37.80 6.31
CA ASP A 180 24.11 38.87 7.28
C ASP A 180 24.21 38.24 8.67
N ASP A 181 25.43 38.09 9.18
CA ASP A 181 25.68 37.67 10.57
C ASP A 181 25.10 38.67 11.60
N THR A 182 24.52 39.78 11.13
CA THR A 182 23.76 40.77 11.92
C THR A 182 22.25 40.57 11.91
N ALA A 183 21.72 39.50 11.29
CA ALA A 183 20.28 39.23 11.25
C ALA A 183 19.62 39.31 12.64
N ASP A 184 18.58 40.15 12.77
CA ASP A 184 17.80 40.27 14.00
C ASP A 184 17.16 38.93 14.38
N SER A 185 16.93 38.73 15.68
CA SER A 185 16.15 37.60 16.20
C SER A 185 14.77 37.60 15.56
N TRP A 186 14.23 36.42 15.26
CA TRP A 186 13.01 36.27 14.47
C TRP A 186 12.21 35.05 14.93
N LYS A 187 10.99 34.91 14.40
CA LYS A 187 10.15 33.76 14.69
C LYS A 187 9.54 33.17 13.42
N LEU A 188 9.33 31.85 13.45
CA LEU A 188 8.59 31.10 12.46
C LEU A 188 7.31 30.57 13.09
N ASP A 189 6.17 31.03 12.60
CA ASP A 189 4.85 30.50 12.96
C ASP A 189 4.38 29.57 11.82
N TRP A 190 4.06 28.32 12.16
CA TRP A 190 3.61 27.32 11.18
C TRP A 190 2.57 26.39 11.80
N GLY A 191 1.30 26.52 11.38
CA GLY A 191 0.20 25.77 11.99
C GLY A 191 0.11 26.00 13.51
N GLY A 192 0.32 24.96 14.30
CA GLY A 192 0.31 25.01 15.78
C GLY A 192 1.69 25.20 16.44
N LEU A 193 2.74 25.43 15.64
CA LEU A 193 4.13 25.61 16.07
C LEU A 193 4.55 27.08 16.04
N CYS A 194 5.29 27.50 17.06
CA CYS A 194 6.09 28.73 17.07
C CYS A 194 7.55 28.38 17.37
N LEU A 195 8.47 28.69 16.45
CA LEU A 195 9.91 28.59 16.67
C LEU A 195 10.50 29.99 16.83
N ILE A 196 11.16 30.25 17.95
CA ILE A 196 11.77 31.53 18.28
C ILE A 196 13.29 31.41 18.14
N PHE A 197 13.89 32.18 17.25
CA PHE A 197 15.32 32.19 16.97
C PHE A 197 15.96 33.39 17.69
N ILE A 198 16.86 33.13 18.62
CA ILE A 198 17.52 34.15 19.44
C ILE A 198 19.03 33.93 19.55
N ASP A 199 19.76 35.02 19.80
CA ASP A 199 21.17 34.97 20.15
C ASP A 199 21.37 34.96 21.67
N ASP A 200 20.50 35.65 22.42
CA ASP A 200 20.61 35.77 23.87
C ASP A 200 19.25 35.82 24.58
N ALA A 201 19.25 35.49 25.87
CA ALA A 201 18.08 35.38 26.73
C ALA A 201 17.18 36.64 26.81
N PRO A 202 17.70 37.89 26.81
CA PRO A 202 16.86 39.09 26.87
C PRO A 202 15.95 39.26 25.65
N GLU A 203 16.33 38.72 24.49
CA GLU A 203 15.59 38.87 23.23
C GLU A 203 14.28 38.09 23.22
N LEU A 204 14.20 37.02 24.04
CA LEU A 204 13.02 36.18 24.16
C LEU A 204 11.75 37.01 24.41
N ASN A 205 11.85 38.03 25.26
CA ASN A 205 10.71 38.89 25.62
C ASN A 205 10.04 39.59 24.43
N LYS A 206 10.74 39.77 23.30
CA LYS A 206 10.18 40.38 22.08
C LYS A 206 9.18 39.46 21.36
N PHE A 207 9.19 38.15 21.65
CA PHE A 207 8.47 37.13 20.88
C PHE A 207 7.44 36.34 21.68
N LEU A 208 7.26 36.65 22.97
CA LEU A 208 6.37 35.88 23.88
C LEU A 208 4.87 36.16 23.70
N ASP A 209 4.48 37.07 22.79
CA ASP A 209 3.09 37.50 22.58
C ASP A 209 2.25 36.56 21.68
N SER A 210 2.76 35.40 21.27
CA SER A 210 2.02 34.45 20.43
C SER A 210 0.93 33.72 21.24
N HIS A 211 -0.34 33.91 20.91
CA HIS A 211 -1.47 33.32 21.64
C HIS A 211 -2.05 32.04 20.98
N THR A 212 -1.55 31.63 19.80
CA THR A 212 -2.18 30.58 18.98
C THR A 212 -1.37 29.29 18.83
N ALA A 213 -0.09 29.27 19.18
CA ALA A 213 0.74 28.06 19.11
C ALA A 213 0.51 27.17 20.33
N HIS A 214 0.29 25.87 20.10
CA HIS A 214 0.27 24.88 21.18
C HIS A 214 1.66 24.36 21.51
N THR A 215 2.62 24.49 20.60
CA THR A 215 4.01 24.07 20.79
C THR A 215 4.92 25.25 20.47
N THR A 216 5.66 25.70 21.48
CA THR A 216 6.66 26.76 21.33
C THR A 216 8.06 26.18 21.58
N GLY A 217 8.98 26.38 20.66
CA GLY A 217 10.38 25.97 20.75
C GLY A 217 11.32 27.16 20.61
N ILE A 218 12.49 27.10 21.25
CA ILE A 218 13.55 28.11 21.11
C ILE A 218 14.73 27.51 20.36
N ILE A 219 15.32 28.28 19.44
CA ILE A 219 16.54 27.93 18.72
C ILE A 219 17.60 28.98 19.03
N ILE A 220 18.70 28.54 19.63
CA ILE A 220 19.87 29.41 19.88
C ILE A 220 20.73 29.43 18.62
N ARG A 221 20.94 30.61 18.02
CA ARG A 221 21.65 30.72 16.73
C ARG A 221 23.18 30.76 16.89
N LYS A 222 23.69 31.44 17.93
CA LYS A 222 25.14 31.65 18.14
C LYS A 222 25.73 30.74 19.22
N TYR A 223 26.90 30.18 18.94
CA TYR A 223 27.73 29.46 19.92
C TYR A 223 28.83 30.38 20.43
N GLY A 224 28.60 31.05 21.56
CA GLY A 224 29.63 31.88 22.20
C GLY A 224 30.68 30.99 22.88
N GLN A 225 31.96 31.18 22.58
CA GLN A 225 33.10 30.42 23.16
C GLN A 225 33.27 30.56 24.69
N LYS A 226 32.33 31.16 25.41
CA LYS A 226 32.42 31.34 26.87
C LYS A 226 31.04 31.56 27.52
N TYR A 227 30.12 30.61 27.38
CA TYR A 227 28.84 30.68 28.11
C TYR A 227 28.47 29.36 28.78
N ILE A 228 27.97 29.51 30.00
CA ILE A 228 27.44 28.49 30.91
C ILE A 228 26.38 27.67 30.17
N GLU A 229 26.45 26.34 30.32
CA GLU A 229 25.51 25.36 29.76
C GLU A 229 24.05 25.86 29.92
N PRO A 230 23.34 26.27 28.84
CA PRO A 230 22.02 26.87 28.96
C PRO A 230 20.99 25.88 29.52
N ALA A 231 21.28 24.58 29.39
CA ALA A 231 20.62 23.46 30.07
C ALA A 231 21.05 23.35 31.55
N SER A 232 20.91 24.45 32.29
CA SER A 232 21.15 24.54 33.73
C SER A 232 20.05 25.38 34.37
N ARG A 233 19.64 24.99 35.58
CA ARG A 233 18.71 25.77 36.41
C ARG A 233 19.23 27.18 36.70
N THR A 234 20.54 27.40 36.66
CA THR A 234 21.16 28.69 36.92
C THR A 234 21.25 29.61 35.70
N SER A 235 20.87 29.13 34.50
CA SER A 235 20.98 29.95 33.28
C SER A 235 19.87 31.00 33.23
N ALA A 236 20.21 32.22 32.78
CA ALA A 236 19.26 33.32 32.65
C ALA A 236 18.12 33.00 31.66
N LEU A 237 18.43 32.24 30.61
CA LEU A 237 17.44 31.75 29.65
C LEU A 237 16.46 30.78 30.31
N HIS A 238 16.95 29.81 31.08
CA HIS A 238 16.10 28.83 31.74
C HIS A 238 15.14 29.49 32.73
N GLN A 239 15.62 30.42 33.56
CA GLN A 239 14.77 31.14 34.50
C GLN A 239 13.65 31.91 33.79
N ARG A 240 13.96 32.61 32.69
CA ARG A 240 12.95 33.31 31.88
C ARG A 240 11.91 32.35 31.27
N ILE A 241 12.35 31.19 30.80
CA ILE A 241 11.45 30.15 30.27
C ILE A 241 10.50 29.65 31.36
N ILE A 242 11.01 29.38 32.56
CA ILE A 242 10.20 28.90 33.69
C ILE A 242 9.19 29.97 34.13
N ASP A 243 9.62 31.24 34.23
CA ASP A 243 8.75 32.36 34.56
C ASP A 243 7.63 32.54 33.53
N HIS A 244 7.97 32.46 32.24
CA HIS A 244 6.98 32.47 31.15
C HIS A 244 6.00 31.30 31.26
N ASN A 245 6.50 30.08 31.39
CA ASN A 245 5.67 28.87 31.45
C ASN A 245 4.76 28.83 32.69
N LYS A 246 5.18 29.48 33.79
CA LYS A 246 4.36 29.65 34.99
C LYS A 246 3.27 30.69 34.77
N LYS A 247 3.57 31.79 34.07
CA LYS A 247 2.61 32.85 33.74
C LYS A 247 1.61 32.41 32.66
N PHE A 248 2.03 31.58 31.72
CA PHE A 248 1.24 31.14 30.56
C PHE A 248 1.21 29.61 30.43
N PRO A 249 0.46 28.91 31.31
CA PRO A 249 0.43 27.46 31.34
C PRO A 249 -0.17 26.80 30.08
N SER A 250 -0.95 27.53 29.29
CA SER A 250 -1.51 27.10 28.00
C SER A 250 -0.58 27.32 26.80
N ASN A 251 0.48 28.14 26.94
CA ASN A 251 1.50 28.38 25.92
C ASN A 251 2.90 28.22 26.52
N LYS A 252 3.21 26.97 26.89
CA LYS A 252 4.52 26.62 27.43
C LYS A 252 5.54 26.49 26.31
N ILE A 253 6.69 27.10 26.51
CA ILE A 253 7.92 26.75 25.79
C ILE A 253 8.27 25.31 26.19
N ALA A 254 8.33 24.42 25.21
CA ALA A 254 8.46 22.99 25.44
C ALA A 254 9.92 22.50 25.34
N PHE A 255 10.68 23.07 24.42
CA PHE A 255 12.06 22.64 24.15
C PHE A 255 12.96 23.79 23.72
N VAL A 256 14.27 23.56 23.86
CA VAL A 256 15.33 24.46 23.40
C VAL A 256 16.31 23.66 22.54
N LEU A 257 16.50 24.06 21.29
CA LEU A 257 17.53 23.56 20.41
C LEU A 257 18.75 24.48 20.52
N MET A 258 19.93 23.88 20.68
CA MET A 258 21.17 24.64 20.81
C MET A 258 22.33 23.97 20.09
N PRO A 259 23.33 24.74 19.63
CA PRO A 259 24.57 24.19 19.13
C PRO A 259 25.30 23.36 20.19
N GLY A 260 25.86 22.21 19.82
CA GLY A 260 26.69 21.39 20.68
C GLY A 260 27.64 20.49 19.89
N PRO A 261 28.52 19.72 20.55
CA PRO A 261 29.50 18.88 19.84
C PRO A 261 28.91 17.60 19.24
N LYS A 262 27.73 17.17 19.72
CA LYS A 262 27.03 15.95 19.30
C LYS A 262 25.54 16.10 19.53
N ILE A 263 24.75 15.20 18.95
CA ILE A 263 23.34 15.08 19.29
C ILE A 263 23.23 14.52 20.71
N ALA A 264 22.66 15.30 21.60
CA ALA A 264 22.39 14.90 22.98
C ALA A 264 21.16 15.65 23.49
N SER A 265 20.38 15.03 24.36
CA SER A 265 19.27 15.70 25.04
C SER A 265 19.46 15.66 26.56
N LYS A 266 19.02 16.72 27.22
CA LYS A 266 19.03 16.86 28.68
C LYS A 266 17.74 17.53 29.11
N LYS A 267 17.01 16.89 30.01
CA LYS A 267 15.80 17.48 30.60
C LYS A 267 16.19 18.27 31.85
N VAL A 268 15.78 19.52 31.93
CA VAL A 268 15.91 20.36 33.12
C VAL A 268 14.51 20.89 33.46
N ASP A 269 14.02 20.52 34.64
CA ASP A 269 12.63 20.74 35.07
C ASP A 269 11.64 20.17 34.03
N THR A 270 10.82 21.01 33.40
CA THR A 270 9.86 20.59 32.36
C THR A 270 10.36 20.78 30.94
N ILE A 271 11.59 21.28 30.75
CA ILE A 271 12.12 21.70 29.45
C ILE A 271 13.13 20.68 28.93
N ASN A 272 12.97 20.27 27.67
CA ASN A 272 13.96 19.44 26.99
C ASN A 272 14.95 20.31 26.22
N TYR A 273 16.23 20.22 26.58
CA TYR A 273 17.33 20.85 25.87
C TYR A 273 17.94 19.83 24.93
N MET A 274 18.00 20.14 23.63
CA MET A 274 18.60 19.28 22.62
C MET A 274 19.78 19.99 21.97
N GLN A 275 20.95 19.37 22.05
CA GLN A 275 22.16 19.80 21.37
C GLN A 275 22.17 19.26 19.95
N LEU A 276 22.53 20.11 19.00
CA LEU A 276 22.68 19.79 17.59
C LEU A 276 24.11 20.12 17.15
N PRO A 277 24.84 19.18 16.52
CA PRO A 277 26.15 19.47 15.96
C PRO A 277 26.04 20.50 14.84
N LEU A 278 26.73 21.62 15.00
CA LEU A 278 27.00 22.53 13.88
C LEU A 278 28.17 21.94 13.10
N VAL A 279 27.92 21.49 11.87
CA VAL A 279 28.97 20.96 11.00
C VAL A 279 29.69 22.14 10.32
N GLU A 280 31.02 22.20 10.45
CA GLU A 280 31.85 23.15 9.71
C GLU A 280 31.93 22.75 8.22
N ALA A 281 31.97 23.76 7.33
CA ALA A 281 32.03 23.54 5.89
C ALA A 281 33.18 22.59 5.50
N GLY A 282 32.88 21.58 4.67
CA GLY A 282 33.86 20.59 4.19
C GLY A 282 34.08 19.33 5.04
N SER A 283 33.38 19.15 6.17
CA SER A 283 33.41 17.90 6.93
C SER A 283 32.62 16.78 6.21
N ARG A 284 33.30 15.75 5.69
CA ARG A 284 32.67 14.53 5.15
C ARG A 284 32.14 13.61 6.28
N LYS A 285 31.14 14.06 7.04
CA LYS A 285 30.42 13.18 7.98
C LYS A 285 29.09 12.75 7.36
N LYS A 286 28.54 11.64 7.88
CA LYS A 286 27.28 11.05 7.44
C LYS A 286 26.16 12.09 7.60
N THR A 287 25.41 12.38 6.52
CA THR A 287 24.27 13.30 6.54
C THR A 287 23.30 12.90 7.63
N THR A 288 23.11 13.78 8.62
CA THR A 288 22.16 13.55 9.72
C THR A 288 20.96 14.47 9.51
N VAL A 289 19.80 13.85 9.30
CA VAL A 289 18.53 14.53 9.10
C VAL A 289 17.61 14.14 10.25
N ILE A 290 17.00 15.14 10.87
CA ILE A 290 16.09 14.93 12.00
C ILE A 290 14.69 15.35 11.56
N ARG A 291 13.73 14.44 11.66
CA ARG A 291 12.31 14.77 11.47
C ARG A 291 11.71 15.19 12.80
N PHE A 292 11.04 16.33 12.81
CA PHE A 292 10.30 16.80 13.96
C PHE A 292 8.82 16.56 13.73
N ASP A 293 8.20 15.73 14.57
CA ASP A 293 6.78 15.42 14.53
C ASP A 293 6.05 16.29 15.56
N VAL A 294 5.24 17.23 15.09
CA VAL A 294 4.55 18.24 15.91
C VAL A 294 3.08 17.88 16.02
N ASN A 295 2.61 17.66 17.24
CA ASN A 295 1.22 17.39 17.57
C ASN A 295 0.75 18.34 18.70
N ILE A 296 -0.56 18.46 18.88
CA ILE A 296 -1.18 19.34 19.87
C ILE A 296 -0.74 19.00 21.30
N GLU A 297 -0.57 17.70 21.57
CA GLU A 297 -0.18 17.19 22.88
C GLU A 297 1.31 16.84 22.98
N ALA A 298 1.94 16.36 21.91
CA ALA A 298 3.31 15.85 21.94
C ALA A 298 4.18 16.40 20.81
N THR A 299 5.50 16.38 21.02
CA THR A 299 6.47 16.75 19.98
C THR A 299 7.69 15.88 20.11
N TYR A 300 8.13 15.28 19.00
CA TYR A 300 9.23 14.32 18.96
C TYR A 300 10.25 14.75 17.91
N ALA A 301 11.53 14.49 18.17
CA ALA A 301 12.60 14.56 17.18
C ALA A 301 13.06 13.13 16.87
N VAL A 302 12.97 12.72 15.61
CA VAL A 302 13.32 11.39 15.12
C VAL A 302 14.58 11.51 14.27
N LEU A 303 15.65 10.84 14.68
CA LEU A 303 16.88 10.73 13.91
C LEU A 303 16.64 9.73 12.77
N LEU A 304 16.55 10.19 11.53
CA LEU A 304 16.14 9.34 10.41
C LEU A 304 17.15 8.23 10.07
N ASP A 305 18.40 8.38 10.48
CA ASP A 305 19.48 7.43 10.16
C ASP A 305 19.57 6.25 11.14
N THR A 306 19.10 6.44 12.39
CA THR A 306 19.09 5.43 13.46
C THR A 306 17.68 4.96 13.80
N GLY A 307 16.67 5.80 13.54
CA GLY A 307 15.30 5.64 14.03
C GLY A 307 15.13 6.03 15.50
N ASP A 308 16.17 6.56 16.15
CA ASP A 308 16.11 6.98 17.56
C ASP A 308 15.18 8.18 17.72
N GLU A 309 14.34 8.14 18.75
CA GLU A 309 13.35 9.17 19.03
C GLU A 309 13.67 9.90 20.34
N ILE A 310 13.68 11.23 20.27
CA ILE A 310 13.90 12.13 21.40
C ILE A 310 12.60 12.90 21.64
N THR A 311 12.00 12.71 22.82
CA THR A 311 10.78 13.43 23.20
C THR A 311 11.09 14.87 23.60
N LEU A 312 10.45 15.83 22.93
CA LEU A 312 10.62 17.27 23.17
C LEU A 312 9.46 17.87 23.97
N LYS A 313 8.23 17.43 23.69
CA LYS A 313 7.01 17.79 24.43
C LYS A 313 6.22 16.52 24.73
N LEU A 314 5.82 16.35 25.98
CA LEU A 314 4.92 15.27 26.40
C LEU A 314 3.47 15.78 26.47
N PRO A 315 2.47 14.91 26.22
CA PRO A 315 1.07 15.21 26.49
C PRO A 315 0.87 15.71 27.92
N PRO A 316 -0.02 16.68 28.15
CA PRO A 316 -0.41 17.06 29.49
C PRO A 316 -1.03 15.84 30.19
N LEU A 317 -0.50 15.48 31.35
CA LEU A 317 -1.04 14.40 32.18
C LEU A 317 -2.37 14.88 32.76
N LYS A 318 -3.49 14.24 32.39
CA LYS A 318 -4.81 14.49 32.98
C LYS A 318 -4.95 13.61 34.21
N GLU A 319 -5.30 14.21 35.35
CA GLU A 319 -5.29 13.57 36.67
C GLU A 319 -6.23 12.36 36.83
N ASN A 320 -7.11 12.04 35.87
CA ASN A 320 -7.95 10.84 35.90
C ASN A 320 -8.07 10.21 34.51
N ARG A 321 -7.04 9.49 34.07
CA ARG A 321 -7.07 8.71 32.83
C ARG A 321 -7.63 7.31 33.10
N THR A 322 -8.81 7.01 32.55
CA THR A 322 -9.40 5.66 32.65
C THR A 322 -8.79 4.72 31.60
N CYS A 323 -8.84 3.40 31.82
CA CYS A 323 -8.44 2.43 30.79
C CYS A 323 -9.31 2.50 29.52
N GLU A 324 -10.51 3.07 29.58
CA GLU A 324 -11.31 3.36 28.39
C GLU A 324 -10.61 4.34 27.46
N GLU A 325 -10.02 5.40 28.02
CA GLU A 325 -9.25 6.38 27.24
C GLU A 325 -7.98 5.75 26.65
N CYS A 326 -7.30 4.89 27.41
CA CYS A 326 -6.13 4.14 26.93
C CYS A 326 -6.48 3.29 25.70
N ARG A 327 -7.60 2.56 25.75
CA ARG A 327 -8.14 1.77 24.63
C ARG A 327 -8.58 2.65 23.48
N ARG A 328 -9.23 3.79 23.75
CA ARG A 328 -9.65 4.76 22.72
C ARG A 328 -8.45 5.23 21.92
N LEU A 329 -7.35 5.61 22.57
CA LEU A 329 -6.11 6.03 21.90
C LEU A 329 -5.53 4.92 21.00
N ALA A 330 -5.53 3.66 21.47
CA ALA A 330 -5.09 2.54 20.63
C ALA A 330 -5.99 2.37 19.41
N SER A 331 -7.32 2.48 19.59
CA SER A 331 -8.29 2.33 18.49
C SER A 331 -8.18 3.42 17.43
N THR A 332 -7.71 4.62 17.80
CA THR A 332 -7.47 5.72 16.85
C THR A 332 -6.09 5.65 16.20
N GLY A 333 -5.30 4.61 16.44
CA GLY A 333 -3.94 4.46 15.91
C GLY A 333 -2.88 5.27 16.68
N SER A 334 -3.25 5.95 17.76
CA SER A 334 -2.35 6.71 18.65
C SER A 334 -1.64 5.75 19.62
N TYR A 335 -0.88 4.81 19.06
CA TYR A 335 -0.34 3.67 19.79
C TYR A 335 0.68 4.07 20.86
N LYS A 336 1.51 5.09 20.60
CA LYS A 336 2.50 5.58 21.57
C LYS A 336 1.82 6.27 22.74
N GLU A 337 0.85 7.13 22.45
CA GLU A 337 0.04 7.81 23.45
C GLU A 337 -0.75 6.82 24.30
N SER A 338 -1.28 5.76 23.67
CA SER A 338 -1.96 4.67 24.35
C SER A 338 -1.03 3.92 25.31
N VAL A 339 0.19 3.57 24.89
CA VAL A 339 1.19 2.92 25.77
C VAL A 339 1.50 3.79 26.99
N LEU A 340 1.74 5.09 26.80
CA LEU A 340 1.98 6.02 27.91
C LEU A 340 0.77 6.10 28.86
N ALA A 341 -0.44 6.14 28.31
CA ALA A 341 -1.68 6.16 29.09
C ALA A 341 -1.85 4.89 29.93
N TYR A 342 -1.56 3.71 29.37
CA TYR A 342 -1.60 2.47 30.13
C TYR A 342 -0.52 2.41 31.22
N GLN A 343 0.69 2.87 30.94
CA GLN A 343 1.77 2.91 31.94
C GLN A 343 1.40 3.78 33.14
N GLU A 344 0.78 4.94 32.89
CA GLU A 344 0.25 5.81 33.94
C GLU A 344 -0.85 5.13 34.75
N PHE A 345 -1.83 4.52 34.07
CA PHE A 345 -2.89 3.76 34.73
C PHE A 345 -2.32 2.68 35.65
N ILE A 346 -1.34 1.92 35.18
CA ILE A 346 -0.68 0.84 35.94
C ILE A 346 0.02 1.38 37.18
N ASN A 347 0.72 2.51 37.07
CA ASN A 347 1.46 3.10 38.19
C ASN A 347 0.53 3.68 39.26
N ASN A 348 -0.62 4.24 38.87
CA ASN A 348 -1.54 4.94 39.77
C ASN A 348 -2.62 4.05 40.39
N ASN A 349 -2.82 2.83 39.88
CA ASN A 349 -3.93 1.95 40.29
C ASN A 349 -3.43 0.57 40.74
N GLN A 350 -2.41 0.51 41.62
CA GLN A 350 -1.90 -0.76 42.13
C GLN A 350 -3.01 -1.61 42.76
N GLY A 351 -3.07 -2.90 42.42
CA GLY A 351 -4.10 -3.83 42.91
C GLY A 351 -5.45 -3.74 42.18
N HIS A 352 -5.61 -2.86 41.19
CA HIS A 352 -6.83 -2.82 40.37
C HIS A 352 -6.97 -4.08 39.50
N PHE A 353 -8.20 -4.56 39.32
CA PHE A 353 -8.49 -5.84 38.65
C PHE A 353 -8.17 -5.90 37.15
N GLN A 354 -7.79 -4.78 36.54
CA GLN A 354 -7.46 -4.64 35.11
C GLN A 354 -5.98 -4.39 34.87
N ILE A 355 -5.13 -4.53 35.89
CA ILE A 355 -3.72 -4.17 35.76
C ILE A 355 -2.99 -5.18 34.89
N ASP A 356 -3.30 -6.46 35.01
CA ASP A 356 -2.78 -7.51 34.14
C ASP A 356 -3.23 -7.31 32.68
N ASP A 357 -4.50 -6.98 32.44
CA ASP A 357 -5.01 -6.59 31.12
C ASP A 357 -4.22 -5.40 30.54
N ALA A 358 -3.97 -4.37 31.36
CA ALA A 358 -3.22 -3.18 30.94
C ALA A 358 -1.75 -3.50 30.65
N VAL A 359 -1.10 -4.34 31.47
CA VAL A 359 0.27 -4.81 31.25
C VAL A 359 0.37 -5.58 29.93
N TYR A 360 -0.58 -6.48 29.66
CA TYR A 360 -0.65 -7.20 28.40
C TYR A 360 -0.90 -6.25 27.22
N ALA A 361 -1.82 -5.29 27.35
CA ALA A 361 -2.12 -4.32 26.29
C ALA A 361 -0.90 -3.48 25.90
N VAL A 362 -0.07 -3.07 26.87
CA VAL A 362 1.21 -2.40 26.59
C VAL A 362 2.14 -3.32 25.79
N ALA A 363 2.30 -4.57 26.22
CA ALA A 363 3.14 -5.55 25.52
C ALA A 363 2.66 -5.78 24.08
N ASP A 364 1.36 -6.00 23.88
CA ASP A 364 0.75 -6.28 22.58
C ASP A 364 0.85 -5.09 21.62
N ILE A 365 0.66 -3.85 22.09
CA ILE A 365 0.84 -2.66 21.25
C ILE A 365 2.31 -2.51 20.83
N LEU A 366 3.24 -2.69 21.77
CA LEU A 366 4.68 -2.61 21.48
C LEU A 366 5.10 -3.69 20.48
N ASP A 367 4.55 -4.89 20.60
CA ASP A 367 4.83 -6.04 19.75
C ASP A 367 4.23 -5.89 18.34
N THR A 368 2.92 -5.64 18.26
CA THR A 368 2.15 -5.80 17.01
C THR A 368 1.92 -4.51 16.23
N LYS A 369 2.04 -3.36 16.89
CA LYS A 369 1.77 -2.04 16.28
C LYS A 369 3.03 -1.21 16.13
N LEU A 370 3.87 -1.17 17.16
CA LEU A 370 5.11 -0.39 17.17
C LEU A 370 6.34 -1.23 16.80
N PHE A 371 6.22 -2.56 16.78
CA PHE A 371 7.28 -3.53 16.48
C PHE A 371 8.58 -3.32 17.32
N GLN A 372 8.41 -2.89 18.57
CA GLN A 372 9.47 -2.66 19.56
C GLN A 372 9.64 -3.91 20.44
N TYR A 373 10.13 -5.01 19.86
CA TYR A 373 10.18 -6.32 20.53
C TYR A 373 10.97 -6.33 21.85
N LYS A 374 12.07 -5.59 21.93
CA LYS A 374 12.86 -5.51 23.18
C LYS A 374 12.03 -4.98 24.34
N ALA A 375 11.22 -3.93 24.10
CA ALA A 375 10.33 -3.38 25.11
C ALA A 375 9.13 -4.31 25.35
N ALA A 376 8.54 -4.86 24.28
CA ALA A 376 7.41 -5.80 24.39
C ALA A 376 7.75 -7.02 25.26
N VAL A 377 8.94 -7.62 25.07
CA VAL A 377 9.43 -8.76 25.87
C VAL A 377 9.51 -8.42 27.36
N GLN A 378 9.98 -7.21 27.71
CA GLN A 378 10.02 -6.77 29.11
C GLN A 378 8.61 -6.71 29.72
N TRP A 379 7.64 -6.21 28.97
CA TRP A 379 6.25 -6.13 29.42
C TRP A 379 5.56 -7.49 29.49
N TYR A 380 5.80 -8.40 28.55
CA TYR A 380 5.33 -9.78 28.66
C TYR A 380 5.95 -10.49 29.86
N HIS A 381 7.24 -10.33 30.13
CA HIS A 381 7.85 -10.87 31.35
C HIS A 381 7.27 -10.25 32.62
N LYS A 382 6.96 -8.94 32.62
CA LYS A 382 6.26 -8.29 33.74
C LYS A 382 4.89 -8.92 34.00
N LEU A 383 4.15 -9.28 32.94
CA LEU A 383 2.88 -10.00 33.08
C LEU A 383 3.09 -11.39 33.71
N VAL A 384 3.97 -12.20 33.11
CA VAL A 384 4.21 -13.60 33.52
C VAL A 384 4.75 -13.70 34.95
N SER A 385 5.63 -12.78 35.36
CA SER A 385 6.22 -12.78 36.70
C SER A 385 5.37 -12.08 37.76
N GLY A 386 4.68 -10.99 37.39
CA GLY A 386 3.90 -10.19 38.32
C GLY A 386 2.45 -10.66 38.51
N TYR A 387 1.89 -11.36 37.52
CA TYR A 387 0.49 -11.79 37.48
C TYR A 387 0.37 -13.24 36.98
N PRO A 388 0.98 -14.22 37.65
CA PRO A 388 1.04 -15.61 37.18
C PRO A 388 -0.34 -16.26 37.01
N ASP A 389 -1.34 -15.81 37.77
CA ASP A 389 -2.72 -16.31 37.71
C ASP A 389 -3.57 -15.65 36.61
N SER A 390 -3.03 -14.67 35.88
CA SER A 390 -3.76 -13.99 34.80
C SER A 390 -4.07 -14.94 33.65
N THR A 391 -5.30 -14.86 33.12
CA THR A 391 -5.73 -15.66 31.96
C THR A 391 -4.94 -15.37 30.69
N LEU A 392 -4.17 -14.27 30.67
CA LEU A 392 -3.36 -13.83 29.52
C LEU A 392 -1.94 -14.42 29.53
N VAL A 393 -1.51 -15.04 30.63
CA VAL A 393 -0.16 -15.64 30.76
C VAL A 393 0.12 -16.69 29.67
N PRO A 394 -0.80 -17.63 29.33
CA PRO A 394 -0.54 -18.59 28.26
C PRO A 394 -0.30 -17.93 26.90
N LEU A 395 -1.08 -16.90 26.57
CA LEU A 395 -0.95 -16.16 25.31
C LEU A 395 0.36 -15.37 25.25
N ALA A 396 0.70 -14.66 26.33
CA ALA A 396 1.98 -13.95 26.46
C ALA A 396 3.19 -14.90 26.39
N SER A 397 3.09 -16.07 27.01
CA SER A 397 4.16 -17.09 27.00
C SER A 397 4.40 -17.64 25.60
N GLN A 398 3.33 -17.97 24.87
CA GLN A 398 3.44 -18.39 23.47
C GLN A 398 4.08 -17.30 22.61
N ARG A 399 3.70 -16.04 22.83
CA ARG A 399 4.26 -14.93 22.06
C ARG A 399 5.72 -14.66 22.40
N LEU A 400 6.11 -14.77 23.67
CA LEU A 400 7.50 -14.71 24.11
C LEU A 400 8.36 -15.78 23.45
N GLU A 401 7.89 -17.03 23.41
CA GLU A 401 8.61 -18.13 22.75
C GLU A 401 8.85 -17.83 21.26
N TYR A 402 7.83 -17.31 20.57
CA TYR A 402 7.96 -16.88 19.17
C TYR A 402 9.00 -15.77 19.01
N ILE A 403 8.92 -14.70 19.81
CA ILE A 403 9.86 -13.56 19.70
C ILE A 403 11.29 -14.02 20.03
N ALA A 404 11.46 -14.83 21.08
CA ALA A 404 12.76 -15.36 21.49
C ALA A 404 13.39 -16.25 20.41
N LYS A 405 12.58 -17.08 19.73
CA LYS A 405 13.03 -17.95 18.64
C LYS A 405 13.62 -17.16 17.45
N TYR A 406 13.15 -15.93 17.23
CA TYR A 406 13.54 -15.07 16.10
C TYR A 406 14.22 -13.77 16.56
N ALA A 407 14.95 -13.83 17.68
CA ALA A 407 15.62 -12.69 18.30
C ALA A 407 17.01 -12.38 17.71
N ASP A 408 17.46 -13.18 16.74
CA ASP A 408 18.72 -12.97 16.04
C ASP A 408 18.75 -11.63 15.29
N TYR A 409 19.96 -11.14 15.02
CA TYR A 409 20.18 -9.83 14.37
C TYR A 409 19.41 -8.68 15.03
N GLU A 410 19.32 -8.68 16.36
CA GLU A 410 18.60 -7.67 17.14
C GLU A 410 17.15 -7.45 16.67
N PHE A 411 16.46 -8.54 16.30
CA PHE A 411 15.09 -8.54 15.78
C PHE A 411 14.90 -7.82 14.43
N ILE A 412 15.95 -7.38 13.75
CA ILE A 412 15.83 -6.58 12.51
C ILE A 412 15.04 -7.33 11.42
N PRO A 413 15.35 -8.61 11.08
CA PRO A 413 14.60 -9.34 10.07
C PRO A 413 13.15 -9.60 10.50
N LEU A 414 12.94 -9.97 11.77
CA LEU A 414 11.61 -10.20 12.33
C LEU A 414 10.74 -8.93 12.25
N ARG A 415 11.29 -7.78 12.65
CA ARG A 415 10.62 -6.48 12.62
C ARG A 415 10.20 -6.09 11.22
N ARG A 416 11.13 -6.11 10.27
CA ARG A 416 10.82 -5.76 8.88
C ARG A 416 9.76 -6.69 8.30
N PHE A 417 9.90 -7.99 8.52
CA PHE A 417 8.96 -8.97 7.97
C PHE A 417 7.55 -8.84 8.57
N GLU A 418 7.42 -8.71 9.90
CA GLU A 418 6.11 -8.57 10.55
C GLU A 418 5.43 -7.25 10.21
N GLN A 419 6.18 -6.14 10.13
CA GLN A 419 5.66 -4.86 9.68
C GLN A 419 5.08 -4.95 8.27
N ILE A 420 5.86 -5.50 7.33
CA ILE A 420 5.42 -5.70 5.96
C ILE A 420 4.18 -6.59 5.92
N ARG A 421 4.22 -7.77 6.54
CA ARG A 421 3.14 -8.75 6.45
C ARG A 421 1.82 -8.26 7.07
N ARG A 422 1.89 -7.55 8.20
CA ARG A 422 0.70 -7.14 8.97
C ARG A 422 0.11 -5.82 8.49
N VAL A 423 0.94 -4.89 8.03
CA VAL A 423 0.52 -3.53 7.68
C VAL A 423 0.58 -3.33 6.19
N GLU A 424 1.78 -3.29 5.63
CA GLU A 424 2.02 -2.82 4.26
C GLU A 424 1.39 -3.75 3.23
N PHE A 425 1.53 -5.07 3.42
CA PHE A 425 0.94 -6.07 2.54
C PHE A 425 -0.58 -6.02 2.59
N GLN A 426 -1.20 -5.83 3.76
CA GLN A 426 -2.67 -5.77 3.85
C GLN A 426 -3.24 -4.54 3.14
N GLN A 427 -2.52 -3.41 3.17
CA GLN A 427 -2.91 -2.18 2.48
C GLN A 427 -2.72 -2.26 0.96
N ASN A 428 -1.71 -3.01 0.50
CA ASN A 428 -1.31 -3.04 -0.91
C ASN A 428 -1.69 -4.34 -1.63
N LYS A 429 -2.28 -5.33 -0.96
CA LYS A 429 -2.56 -6.62 -1.58
C LYS A 429 -3.48 -6.49 -2.80
N ASP A 430 -4.42 -5.55 -2.85
CA ASP A 430 -5.35 -5.46 -3.98
C ASP A 430 -4.77 -4.68 -5.18
N ASP A 431 -3.72 -3.87 -4.97
CA ASP A 431 -2.95 -3.23 -6.04
C ASP A 431 -1.82 -4.13 -6.53
N SER A 432 -1.78 -4.40 -7.84
CA SER A 432 -0.75 -5.27 -8.43
C SER A 432 0.66 -4.67 -8.34
N SER A 433 0.80 -3.36 -8.52
CA SER A 433 2.10 -2.68 -8.49
C SER A 433 2.64 -2.61 -7.06
N GLY A 434 1.82 -2.11 -6.14
CA GLY A 434 2.10 -2.07 -4.70
C GLY A 434 2.46 -3.45 -4.15
N ARG A 435 1.67 -4.47 -4.46
CA ARG A 435 1.98 -5.84 -4.06
C ARG A 435 3.33 -6.32 -4.58
N GLN A 436 3.65 -6.10 -5.86
CA GLN A 436 4.94 -6.52 -6.41
C GLN A 436 6.11 -5.83 -5.71
N LYS A 437 5.98 -4.53 -5.41
CA LYS A 437 6.97 -3.76 -4.65
C LYS A 437 7.17 -4.34 -3.25
N ILE A 438 6.08 -4.65 -2.54
CA ILE A 438 6.12 -5.25 -1.20
C ILE A 438 6.80 -6.63 -1.22
N LEU A 439 6.46 -7.48 -2.19
CA LEU A 439 7.08 -8.81 -2.28
C LEU A 439 8.58 -8.72 -2.61
N ALA A 440 9.00 -7.73 -3.41
CA ALA A 440 10.42 -7.47 -3.67
C ALA A 440 11.15 -6.97 -2.41
N GLU A 441 10.50 -6.20 -1.54
CA GLU A 441 11.09 -5.79 -0.27
C GLU A 441 11.27 -6.98 0.69
N VAL A 442 10.33 -7.93 0.69
CA VAL A 442 10.47 -9.19 1.46
C VAL A 442 11.59 -10.07 0.90
N ASP A 443 11.72 -10.17 -0.43
CA ASP A 443 12.86 -10.83 -1.09
C ASP A 443 14.21 -10.28 -0.59
N ARG A 444 14.34 -8.95 -0.44
CA ARG A 444 15.57 -8.33 0.08
C ARG A 444 15.89 -8.72 1.52
N ILE A 445 14.90 -9.03 2.36
CA ILE A 445 15.15 -9.47 3.74
C ILE A 445 15.92 -10.80 3.73
N ILE A 446 15.50 -11.77 2.92
CA ILE A 446 16.16 -13.08 2.82
C ILE A 446 17.46 -13.05 2.00
N GLU A 447 17.68 -12.01 1.18
CA GLU A 447 18.97 -11.74 0.55
C GLU A 447 19.98 -11.16 1.55
N GLN A 448 19.55 -10.23 2.41
CA GLN A 448 20.40 -9.58 3.40
C GLN A 448 20.66 -10.46 4.64
N TYR A 449 19.67 -11.26 5.03
CA TYR A 449 19.71 -12.13 6.21
C TYR A 449 19.36 -13.59 5.86
N PRO A 450 20.14 -14.25 4.99
CA PRO A 450 19.81 -15.57 4.48
C PRO A 450 19.80 -16.67 5.54
N GLU A 451 20.55 -16.50 6.62
CA GLU A 451 20.66 -17.46 7.74
C GLU A 451 19.80 -17.05 8.94
N ALA A 452 18.99 -15.99 8.83
CA ALA A 452 18.16 -15.57 9.94
C ALA A 452 17.18 -16.67 10.35
N ALA A 453 16.94 -16.83 11.65
CA ALA A 453 16.05 -17.87 12.18
C ALA A 453 14.64 -17.76 11.60
N ILE A 454 14.19 -16.54 11.24
CA ILE A 454 12.89 -16.28 10.61
C ILE A 454 12.87 -16.56 9.10
N ALA A 455 14.02 -16.68 8.43
CA ALA A 455 14.12 -16.88 6.98
C ALA A 455 13.24 -18.01 6.43
N PRO A 456 13.18 -19.23 7.01
CA PRO A 456 12.29 -20.29 6.51
C PRO A 456 10.80 -19.89 6.55
N VAL A 457 10.38 -19.11 7.53
CA VAL A 457 9.01 -18.57 7.62
C VAL A 457 8.77 -17.55 6.50
N ILE A 458 9.76 -16.71 6.20
CA ILE A 458 9.68 -15.73 5.11
C ILE A 458 9.57 -16.44 3.75
N TYR A 459 10.44 -17.41 3.48
CA TYR A 459 10.38 -18.20 2.25
C TYR A 459 9.00 -18.85 2.06
N TYR A 460 8.48 -19.49 3.11
CA TYR A 460 7.17 -20.14 3.08
C TYR A 460 6.04 -19.14 2.80
N TRP A 461 6.05 -18.00 3.50
CA TRP A 461 5.05 -16.94 3.32
C TRP A 461 5.09 -16.37 1.91
N LEU A 462 6.29 -16.09 1.41
CA LEU A 462 6.52 -15.49 0.10
C LEU A 462 6.08 -16.43 -1.04
N ALA A 463 6.42 -17.71 -0.95
CA ALA A 463 5.98 -18.73 -1.90
C ALA A 463 4.44 -18.82 -1.96
N ASN A 464 3.79 -18.75 -0.79
CA ASN A 464 2.34 -18.69 -0.69
C ASN A 464 1.75 -17.42 -1.33
N GLN A 465 2.42 -16.27 -1.26
CA GLN A 465 1.96 -15.08 -1.98
C GLN A 465 2.06 -15.24 -3.49
N TYR A 466 3.04 -16.00 -3.99
CA TYR A 466 3.20 -16.22 -5.43
C TYR A 466 2.26 -17.28 -6.00
N ARG A 467 1.75 -18.24 -5.22
CA ARG A 467 1.05 -19.42 -5.75
C ARG A 467 -0.10 -19.10 -6.72
N ASN A 468 -0.84 -18.01 -6.46
CA ASN A 468 -2.00 -17.60 -7.26
C ASN A 468 -1.65 -16.72 -8.48
N HIS A 469 -0.44 -16.16 -8.53
CA HIS A 469 -0.06 -15.14 -9.52
C HIS A 469 1.11 -15.58 -10.41
N ASN A 470 2.06 -16.30 -9.83
CA ASN A 470 3.23 -16.80 -10.52
C ASN A 470 3.66 -18.13 -9.88
N ILE A 471 3.03 -19.21 -10.34
CA ILE A 471 3.30 -20.58 -9.86
C ILE A 471 4.76 -20.98 -10.08
N ALA A 472 5.42 -20.46 -11.12
CA ALA A 472 6.83 -20.73 -11.38
C ALA A 472 7.70 -20.15 -10.27
N LYS A 473 7.49 -18.86 -9.94
CA LYS A 473 8.18 -18.20 -8.82
C LYS A 473 7.82 -18.84 -7.48
N ALA A 474 6.55 -19.19 -7.24
CA ALA A 474 6.13 -19.90 -6.03
C ALA A 474 6.89 -21.22 -5.84
N ARG A 475 6.96 -22.04 -6.90
CA ARG A 475 7.71 -23.30 -6.88
C ARG A 475 9.19 -23.06 -6.63
N GLU A 476 9.80 -22.09 -7.30
CA GLU A 476 11.20 -21.74 -7.08
C GLU A 476 11.48 -21.37 -5.62
N THR A 477 10.66 -20.50 -5.04
CA THR A 477 10.77 -20.08 -3.64
C THR A 477 10.56 -21.25 -2.67
N TYR A 478 9.59 -22.14 -2.93
CA TYR A 478 9.39 -23.35 -2.14
C TYR A 478 10.57 -24.32 -2.21
N LEU A 479 11.15 -24.52 -3.40
CA LEU A 479 12.33 -25.37 -3.53
C LEU A 479 13.57 -24.76 -2.88
N ALA A 480 13.68 -23.42 -2.87
CA ALA A 480 14.71 -22.73 -2.10
C ALA A 480 14.56 -22.97 -0.59
N LEU A 481 13.32 -22.93 -0.06
CA LEU A 481 13.03 -23.29 1.33
C LEU A 481 13.47 -24.72 1.66
N LEU A 482 13.04 -25.70 0.84
CA LEU A 482 13.38 -27.10 1.02
C LEU A 482 14.90 -27.34 0.98
N LYS A 483 15.61 -26.67 0.06
CA LYS A 483 17.05 -26.81 -0.12
C LYS A 483 17.83 -26.18 1.04
N LYS A 484 17.46 -24.97 1.47
CA LYS A 484 18.20 -24.23 2.50
C LYS A 484 17.86 -24.67 3.92
N PHE A 485 16.61 -25.06 4.18
CA PHE A 485 16.12 -25.37 5.52
C PHE A 485 15.41 -26.74 5.59
N PRO A 486 16.03 -27.84 5.16
CA PRO A 486 15.37 -29.14 5.03
C PRO A 486 14.75 -29.69 6.33
N GLY A 487 15.27 -29.28 7.49
CA GLY A 487 14.74 -29.69 8.81
C GLY A 487 13.56 -28.86 9.32
N HIS A 488 13.27 -27.70 8.73
CA HIS A 488 12.20 -26.82 9.20
C HIS A 488 10.81 -27.44 8.92
N PRO A 489 9.80 -27.31 9.81
CA PRO A 489 8.46 -27.87 9.60
C PRO A 489 7.86 -27.53 8.23
N HIS A 490 7.89 -26.24 7.83
CA HIS A 490 7.40 -25.82 6.50
C HIS A 490 8.16 -26.43 5.32
N ALA A 491 9.43 -26.82 5.47
CA ALA A 491 10.18 -27.46 4.39
C ALA A 491 9.65 -28.87 4.10
N LYS A 492 9.18 -29.59 5.13
CA LYS A 492 8.62 -30.95 4.98
C LYS A 492 7.33 -30.96 4.14
N GLU A 493 6.59 -29.87 4.14
CA GLU A 493 5.30 -29.70 3.46
C GLU A 493 5.41 -29.08 2.06
N VAL A 494 6.62 -28.70 1.62
CA VAL A 494 6.84 -27.99 0.34
C VAL A 494 6.19 -28.69 -0.87
N TRP A 495 6.34 -30.02 -0.98
CA TRP A 495 5.80 -30.74 -2.14
C TRP A 495 4.27 -30.79 -2.14
N TRP A 496 3.65 -30.86 -0.97
CA TRP A 496 2.21 -30.72 -0.82
C TRP A 496 1.75 -29.36 -1.33
N GLU A 497 2.39 -28.28 -0.86
CA GLU A 497 2.03 -26.92 -1.26
C GLU A 497 2.24 -26.64 -2.77
N ILE A 498 3.31 -27.19 -3.36
CA ILE A 498 3.53 -27.13 -4.81
C ILE A 498 2.41 -27.88 -5.55
N GLY A 499 2.00 -29.04 -5.04
CA GLY A 499 0.89 -29.83 -5.58
C GLY A 499 -0.43 -29.07 -5.58
N GLU A 500 -0.79 -28.49 -4.42
CA GLU A 500 -1.98 -27.65 -4.26
C GLU A 500 -1.93 -26.42 -5.19
N ALA A 501 -0.79 -25.72 -5.26
CA ALA A 501 -0.63 -24.57 -6.17
C ALA A 501 -0.83 -24.95 -7.65
N TYR A 502 -0.33 -26.12 -8.08
CA TYR A 502 -0.58 -26.61 -9.43
C TYR A 502 -2.03 -27.07 -9.63
N TYR A 503 -2.64 -27.62 -8.59
CA TYR A 503 -4.03 -28.06 -8.62
C TYR A 503 -4.98 -26.87 -8.80
N ASP A 504 -4.82 -25.82 -7.99
CA ASP A 504 -5.57 -24.55 -8.07
C ASP A 504 -5.44 -23.91 -9.47
N ALA A 505 -4.24 -24.01 -10.05
CA ALA A 505 -3.95 -23.55 -11.39
C ALA A 505 -4.51 -24.44 -12.53
N LYS A 506 -5.29 -25.48 -12.20
CA LYS A 506 -5.81 -26.49 -13.12
C LYS A 506 -4.73 -27.23 -13.93
N LYS A 507 -3.50 -27.26 -13.42
CA LYS A 507 -2.33 -27.98 -13.98
C LYS A 507 -2.23 -29.37 -13.35
N TYR A 508 -3.30 -30.16 -13.49
CA TYR A 508 -3.49 -31.42 -12.77
C TYR A 508 -2.36 -32.44 -12.93
N LYS A 509 -1.72 -32.53 -14.12
CA LYS A 509 -0.57 -33.42 -14.32
C LYS A 509 0.62 -33.05 -13.43
N ASN A 510 0.91 -31.76 -13.31
CA ASN A 510 2.01 -31.26 -12.48
C ASN A 510 1.65 -31.37 -11.00
N ALA A 511 0.38 -31.16 -10.65
CA ALA A 511 -0.12 -31.35 -9.29
C ALA A 511 0.11 -32.79 -8.83
N MET A 512 -0.29 -33.78 -9.63
CA MET A 512 -0.06 -35.20 -9.35
C MET A 512 1.43 -35.53 -9.18
N ALA A 513 2.30 -34.97 -10.03
CA ALA A 513 3.73 -35.20 -9.91
C ALA A 513 4.28 -34.67 -8.57
N ALA A 514 3.89 -33.45 -8.17
CA ALA A 514 4.30 -32.88 -6.89
C ALA A 514 3.70 -33.62 -5.68
N PHE A 515 2.43 -34.07 -5.77
CA PHE A 515 1.83 -34.89 -4.72
C PHE A 515 2.53 -36.26 -4.57
N ASN A 516 3.00 -36.85 -5.66
CA ASN A 516 3.80 -38.08 -5.58
C ASN A 516 5.13 -37.84 -4.83
N GLU A 517 5.78 -36.69 -5.01
CA GLU A 517 6.94 -36.31 -4.20
C GLU A 517 6.55 -36.09 -2.72
N ALA A 518 5.37 -35.52 -2.46
CA ALA A 518 4.85 -35.33 -1.11
C ALA A 518 4.61 -36.65 -0.37
N LEU A 519 4.25 -37.74 -1.07
CA LEU A 519 4.13 -39.07 -0.45
C LEU A 519 5.44 -39.56 0.17
N ILE A 520 6.58 -39.12 -0.37
CA ILE A 520 7.91 -39.48 0.13
C ILE A 520 8.24 -38.67 1.38
N THR A 521 7.92 -37.37 1.39
CA THR A 521 8.26 -36.47 2.51
C THR A 521 7.25 -36.47 3.65
N LEU A 522 5.99 -36.85 3.38
CA LEU A 522 4.87 -36.87 4.32
C LEU A 522 4.11 -38.22 4.32
N PRO A 523 4.76 -39.34 4.66
CA PRO A 523 4.11 -40.66 4.63
C PRO A 523 2.91 -40.77 5.57
N ALA A 524 2.89 -40.01 6.68
CA ALA A 524 1.77 -39.98 7.61
C ALA A 524 0.48 -39.36 7.00
N ALA A 525 0.61 -38.53 5.97
CA ALA A 525 -0.51 -37.89 5.27
C ALA A 525 -0.86 -38.61 3.94
N ALA A 526 -0.39 -39.84 3.74
CA ALA A 526 -0.53 -40.55 2.47
C ALA A 526 -1.98 -40.72 2.00
N GLU A 527 -2.93 -40.92 2.92
CA GLU A 527 -4.34 -41.04 2.58
C GLU A 527 -4.89 -39.75 1.97
N ASP A 528 -4.65 -38.61 2.62
CA ASP A 528 -5.07 -37.28 2.14
C ASP A 528 -4.40 -36.94 0.81
N ILE A 529 -3.10 -37.24 0.67
CA ILE A 529 -2.35 -37.02 -0.57
C ILE A 529 -2.92 -37.85 -1.73
N ASN A 530 -3.23 -39.13 -1.49
CA ASN A 530 -3.85 -39.99 -2.50
C ASN A 530 -5.24 -39.49 -2.92
N SER A 531 -6.02 -38.96 -1.98
CA SER A 531 -7.31 -38.33 -2.27
C SER A 531 -7.16 -37.14 -3.23
N GLN A 532 -6.15 -36.27 -3.01
CA GLN A 532 -5.85 -35.15 -3.90
C GLN A 532 -5.35 -35.60 -5.27
N ILE A 533 -4.49 -36.62 -5.33
CA ILE A 533 -4.05 -37.24 -6.59
C ILE A 533 -5.26 -37.75 -7.38
N ASP A 534 -6.18 -38.45 -6.73
CA ASP A 534 -7.36 -39.00 -7.39
C ASP A 534 -8.34 -37.90 -7.84
N ARG A 535 -8.45 -36.82 -7.06
CA ARG A 535 -9.20 -35.62 -7.46
C ARG A 535 -8.59 -34.98 -8.71
N ALA A 536 -7.28 -34.82 -8.75
CA ALA A 536 -6.55 -34.32 -9.92
C ALA A 536 -6.73 -35.21 -11.16
N LYS A 537 -6.66 -36.55 -11.00
CA LYS A 537 -6.95 -37.51 -12.08
C LYS A 537 -8.36 -37.36 -12.63
N ARG A 538 -9.37 -37.24 -11.76
CA ARG A 538 -10.78 -37.05 -12.17
C ARG A 538 -10.94 -35.78 -13.00
N ASN A 539 -10.40 -34.64 -12.54
CA ASN A 539 -10.50 -33.39 -13.28
C ASN A 539 -9.72 -33.40 -14.60
N LEU A 540 -8.56 -34.06 -14.65
CA LEU A 540 -7.83 -34.25 -15.90
C LEU A 540 -8.67 -35.06 -16.91
N ARG A 541 -9.33 -36.12 -16.45
CA ARG A 541 -10.27 -36.90 -17.28
C ARG A 541 -11.43 -36.04 -17.77
N ARG A 542 -12.04 -35.22 -16.89
CA ARG A 542 -13.11 -34.28 -17.27
C ARG A 542 -12.69 -33.37 -18.43
N ARG A 543 -11.47 -32.85 -18.36
CA ARG A 543 -10.90 -31.96 -19.40
C ARG A 543 -10.62 -32.69 -20.71
N HIS A 544 -10.13 -33.93 -20.68
CA HIS A 544 -9.95 -34.74 -21.89
C HIS A 544 -11.29 -35.06 -22.56
N LEU A 545 -12.30 -35.46 -21.77
CA LEU A 545 -13.66 -35.71 -22.26
C LEU A 545 -14.29 -34.44 -22.84
N ASN A 546 -14.03 -33.25 -22.26
CA ASN A 546 -14.50 -31.99 -22.83
C ASN A 546 -13.86 -31.71 -24.20
N LYS A 547 -12.55 -31.90 -24.35
CA LYS A 547 -11.87 -31.75 -25.64
C LYS A 547 -12.45 -32.67 -26.70
N LEU A 548 -12.71 -33.93 -26.33
CA LEU A 548 -13.38 -34.90 -27.22
C LEU A 548 -14.79 -34.43 -27.59
N SER A 549 -15.55 -33.94 -26.62
CA SER A 549 -16.92 -33.45 -26.82
C SER A 549 -16.97 -32.28 -27.79
N VAL A 550 -16.10 -31.27 -27.60
CA VAL A 550 -15.98 -30.15 -28.53
C VAL A 550 -15.59 -30.61 -29.94
N ALA A 551 -14.65 -31.56 -30.06
CA ALA A 551 -14.24 -32.11 -31.35
C ALA A 551 -15.40 -32.81 -32.06
N ILE A 552 -16.20 -33.61 -31.35
CA ILE A 552 -17.39 -34.27 -31.89
C ILE A 552 -18.40 -33.24 -32.40
N SER A 553 -18.73 -32.22 -31.60
CA SER A 553 -19.68 -31.17 -32.02
C SER A 553 -19.21 -30.43 -33.28
N VAL A 554 -17.92 -30.07 -33.33
CA VAL A 554 -17.35 -29.37 -34.49
C VAL A 554 -17.32 -30.26 -35.74
N LEU A 555 -16.96 -31.53 -35.62
CA LEU A 555 -16.92 -32.47 -36.75
C LEU A 555 -18.31 -32.68 -37.36
N ILE A 556 -19.36 -32.77 -36.53
CA ILE A 556 -20.74 -32.90 -37.01
C ILE A 556 -21.15 -31.64 -37.81
N ILE A 557 -20.85 -30.45 -37.29
CA ILE A 557 -21.14 -29.17 -37.98
C ILE A 557 -20.36 -29.09 -39.29
N ILE A 558 -19.05 -29.34 -39.27
CA ILE A 558 -18.20 -29.26 -40.46
C ILE A 558 -18.66 -30.27 -41.53
N GLY A 559 -18.91 -31.53 -41.15
CA GLY A 559 -19.39 -32.55 -42.09
C GLY A 559 -20.74 -32.18 -42.70
N SER A 560 -21.63 -31.60 -41.91
CA SER A 560 -22.94 -31.15 -42.39
C SER A 560 -22.85 -29.98 -43.37
N VAL A 561 -21.87 -29.09 -43.25
CA VAL A 561 -21.74 -27.89 -44.09
C VAL A 561 -20.83 -28.12 -45.29
N PHE A 562 -19.64 -28.70 -45.09
CA PHE A 562 -18.55 -28.63 -46.08
C PHE A 562 -18.38 -29.89 -46.94
N TRP A 563 -18.98 -31.02 -46.57
CA TRP A 563 -18.72 -32.29 -47.25
C TRP A 563 -19.99 -32.95 -47.80
N PRO A 564 -20.24 -32.95 -49.13
CA PRO A 564 -20.02 -31.83 -50.07
C PRO A 564 -20.79 -30.56 -49.62
N PRO A 565 -20.45 -29.35 -50.11
CA PRO A 565 -21.13 -28.13 -49.68
C PRO A 565 -22.60 -28.13 -50.11
N THR A 566 -23.49 -28.35 -49.15
CA THR A 566 -24.93 -28.28 -49.36
C THR A 566 -25.51 -27.30 -48.34
N GLY A 567 -26.36 -26.37 -48.80
CA GLY A 567 -27.06 -25.48 -47.89
C GLY A 567 -27.93 -26.23 -46.89
N ILE A 568 -28.12 -25.63 -45.72
CA ILE A 568 -29.08 -26.12 -44.71
C ILE A 568 -30.48 -25.65 -45.10
N GLN A 569 -31.48 -26.52 -45.02
CA GLN A 569 -32.85 -26.17 -45.38
C GLN A 569 -33.44 -25.14 -44.41
N LEU A 570 -33.94 -24.00 -44.92
CA LEU A 570 -34.52 -22.94 -44.10
C LEU A 570 -35.64 -23.44 -43.17
N ASN A 571 -36.51 -24.32 -43.66
CA ASN A 571 -37.61 -24.87 -42.88
C ASN A 571 -37.13 -25.66 -41.65
N SER A 572 -36.01 -26.37 -41.77
CA SER A 572 -35.41 -27.09 -40.64
C SER A 572 -34.83 -26.15 -39.58
N LEU A 573 -34.34 -24.97 -39.99
CA LEU A 573 -33.87 -23.92 -39.08
C LEU A 573 -35.04 -23.26 -38.33
N PHE A 574 -36.16 -22.99 -39.02
CA PHE A 574 -37.38 -22.49 -38.36
C PHE A 574 -37.94 -23.51 -37.35
N ALA A 575 -37.98 -24.79 -37.71
CA ALA A 575 -38.39 -25.86 -36.79
C ALA A 575 -37.46 -25.94 -35.56
N ALA A 576 -36.15 -25.83 -35.76
CA ALA A 576 -35.17 -25.77 -34.68
C ALA A 576 -35.36 -24.53 -33.77
N ALA A 577 -35.66 -23.36 -34.35
CA ALA A 577 -35.92 -22.15 -33.58
C ALA A 577 -37.19 -22.27 -32.71
N PHE A 578 -38.26 -22.86 -33.25
CA PHE A 578 -39.47 -23.13 -32.47
C PHE A 578 -39.20 -24.15 -31.34
N ALA A 579 -38.53 -25.26 -31.67
CA ALA A 579 -38.15 -26.28 -30.69
C ALA A 579 -37.25 -25.71 -29.57
N PHE A 580 -36.35 -24.78 -29.91
CA PHE A 580 -35.51 -24.09 -28.93
C PHE A 580 -36.34 -23.34 -27.89
N ILE A 581 -37.35 -22.57 -28.30
CA ILE A 581 -38.18 -21.79 -27.37
C ILE A 581 -38.95 -22.72 -26.42
N LEU A 582 -39.53 -23.80 -26.96
CA LEU A 582 -40.25 -24.80 -26.16
C LEU A 582 -39.33 -25.49 -25.14
N LEU A 583 -38.16 -25.95 -25.60
CA LEU A 583 -37.19 -26.62 -24.75
C LEU A 583 -36.58 -25.68 -23.71
N LEU A 584 -36.36 -24.42 -24.05
CA LEU A 584 -35.87 -23.40 -23.12
C LEU A 584 -36.87 -23.20 -21.99
N PHE A 585 -38.16 -23.06 -22.31
CA PHE A 585 -39.21 -22.97 -21.29
C PHE A 585 -39.21 -24.22 -20.40
N LEU A 586 -39.18 -25.41 -20.98
CA LEU A 586 -39.22 -26.67 -20.25
C LEU A 586 -37.99 -26.86 -19.34
N PHE A 587 -36.78 -26.61 -19.85
CA PHE A 587 -35.56 -26.70 -19.05
C PHE A 587 -35.47 -25.60 -18.00
N SER A 588 -36.05 -24.42 -18.24
CA SER A 588 -36.12 -23.35 -17.22
C SER A 588 -37.07 -23.74 -16.09
N VAL A 589 -38.23 -24.32 -16.39
CA VAL A 589 -39.16 -24.84 -15.37
C VAL A 589 -38.52 -25.99 -14.59
N ALA A 590 -37.88 -26.95 -15.29
CA ALA A 590 -37.18 -28.06 -14.65
C ALA A 590 -36.04 -27.57 -13.76
N GLY A 591 -35.21 -26.63 -14.25
CA GLY A 591 -34.15 -26.02 -13.46
C GLY A 591 -34.68 -25.28 -12.23
N TRP A 592 -35.81 -24.58 -12.37
CA TRP A 592 -36.45 -23.88 -11.26
C TRP A 592 -36.93 -24.84 -10.15
N LEU A 593 -37.45 -26.02 -10.51
CA LEU A 593 -37.85 -27.05 -9.54
C LEU A 593 -36.69 -27.59 -8.70
N ILE A 594 -35.47 -27.55 -9.22
CA ILE A 594 -34.24 -27.97 -8.52
C ILE A 594 -33.27 -26.80 -8.31
N ALA A 595 -33.80 -25.59 -8.15
CA ALA A 595 -32.99 -24.37 -8.03
C ALA A 595 -31.94 -24.44 -6.90
N GLU A 596 -32.23 -25.19 -5.83
CA GLU A 596 -31.32 -25.41 -4.69
C GLU A 596 -30.03 -26.16 -5.06
N GLN A 597 -29.99 -26.87 -6.19
CA GLN A 597 -28.80 -27.58 -6.65
C GLN A 597 -27.79 -26.66 -7.38
N PHE A 598 -28.19 -25.44 -7.74
CA PHE A 598 -27.34 -24.47 -8.44
C PHE A 598 -26.74 -23.46 -7.48
N SER A 599 -25.51 -23.02 -7.75
CA SER A 599 -24.84 -21.98 -6.96
C SER A 599 -25.39 -20.58 -7.24
N SER A 600 -26.01 -20.37 -8.41
CA SER A 600 -26.63 -19.10 -8.79
C SER A 600 -27.70 -19.27 -9.88
N ILE A 601 -28.60 -18.29 -9.98
CA ILE A 601 -29.62 -18.23 -11.05
C ILE A 601 -28.96 -18.13 -12.44
N ASN A 602 -27.83 -17.44 -12.55
CA ASN A 602 -27.09 -17.31 -13.81
C ASN A 602 -26.61 -18.68 -14.32
N GLU A 603 -26.14 -19.54 -13.42
CA GLU A 603 -25.71 -20.90 -13.74
C GLU A 603 -26.85 -21.74 -14.32
N LEU A 604 -28.03 -21.67 -13.70
CA LEU A 604 -29.25 -22.34 -14.16
C LEU A 604 -29.64 -21.86 -15.56
N ILE A 605 -29.69 -20.54 -15.78
CA ILE A 605 -30.06 -19.97 -17.09
C ILE A 605 -29.10 -20.43 -18.19
N ILE A 606 -27.79 -20.43 -17.92
CA ILE A 606 -26.78 -20.87 -18.90
C ILE A 606 -26.96 -22.35 -19.24
N ILE A 607 -27.17 -23.20 -18.23
CA ILE A 607 -27.37 -24.65 -18.44
C ILE A 607 -28.67 -24.91 -19.20
N ALA A 608 -29.79 -24.29 -18.80
CA ALA A 608 -31.08 -24.44 -19.47
C ALA A 608 -31.03 -23.99 -20.94
N THR A 609 -30.39 -22.84 -21.19
CA THR A 609 -30.19 -22.31 -22.55
C THR A 609 -29.27 -23.22 -23.38
N GLY A 610 -28.17 -23.68 -22.80
CA GLY A 610 -27.24 -24.58 -23.46
C GLY A 610 -27.85 -25.94 -23.79
N MET A 611 -28.65 -26.50 -22.88
CA MET A 611 -29.40 -27.74 -23.13
C MET A 611 -30.45 -27.55 -24.22
N ALA A 612 -31.24 -26.47 -24.18
CA ALA A 612 -32.21 -26.15 -25.23
C ALA A 612 -31.53 -26.06 -26.60
N ALA A 613 -30.39 -25.36 -26.69
CA ALA A 613 -29.60 -25.23 -27.91
C ALA A 613 -29.05 -26.57 -28.39
N ALA A 614 -28.56 -27.43 -27.48
CA ALA A 614 -28.00 -28.74 -27.81
C ALA A 614 -28.99 -29.62 -28.59
N PHE A 615 -30.23 -29.67 -28.10
CA PHE A 615 -31.27 -30.55 -28.64
C PHE A 615 -31.98 -29.96 -29.86
N SER A 616 -32.10 -28.63 -29.95
CA SER A 616 -32.81 -27.97 -31.07
C SER A 616 -31.90 -27.69 -32.26
N SER A 617 -30.71 -27.13 -32.04
CA SER A 617 -29.81 -26.69 -33.11
C SER A 617 -29.01 -27.83 -33.72
N GLY A 618 -28.78 -28.92 -32.99
CA GLY A 618 -28.11 -30.12 -33.50
C GLY A 618 -28.91 -30.85 -34.58
N PHE A 619 -30.23 -30.69 -34.61
CA PHE A 619 -31.12 -31.46 -35.47
C PHE A 619 -30.91 -31.17 -36.97
N PRO A 620 -30.91 -29.91 -37.46
CA PRO A 620 -30.59 -29.60 -38.85
C PRO A 620 -29.23 -30.12 -39.31
N PHE A 621 -28.19 -29.98 -38.48
CA PHE A 621 -26.84 -30.42 -38.83
C PHE A 621 -26.72 -31.95 -38.86
N SER A 622 -27.27 -32.63 -37.85
CA SER A 622 -27.23 -34.09 -37.73
C SER A 622 -28.05 -34.78 -38.81
N GLN A 623 -29.23 -34.25 -39.15
CA GLN A 623 -30.05 -34.75 -40.26
C GLN A 623 -29.37 -34.52 -41.61
N THR A 624 -28.78 -33.34 -41.82
CA THR A 624 -28.04 -33.04 -43.05
C THR A 624 -26.86 -34.00 -43.21
N LEU A 625 -26.09 -34.23 -42.15
CA LEU A 625 -24.97 -35.16 -42.16
C LEU A 625 -25.39 -36.61 -42.38
N ALA A 626 -26.45 -37.08 -41.72
CA ALA A 626 -27.00 -38.43 -41.91
C ALA A 626 -27.40 -38.68 -43.37
N ASN A 627 -28.13 -37.73 -43.97
CA ASN A 627 -28.52 -37.79 -45.38
C ASN A 627 -27.29 -37.94 -46.30
N LYS A 628 -26.21 -37.21 -46.03
CA LYS A 628 -24.99 -37.27 -46.85
C LYS A 628 -24.26 -38.60 -46.72
N ILE A 629 -24.07 -39.09 -45.49
CA ILE A 629 -23.41 -40.37 -45.22
C ILE A 629 -24.13 -41.51 -45.95
N LEU A 630 -25.46 -41.54 -45.87
CA LEU A 630 -26.28 -42.61 -46.45
C LEU A 630 -26.38 -42.52 -47.98
N ARG A 631 -26.43 -41.32 -48.56
CA ARG A 631 -26.36 -41.13 -50.02
C ARG A 631 -25.05 -41.61 -50.62
N ILE A 632 -23.93 -41.44 -49.91
CA ILE A 632 -22.62 -41.97 -50.34
C ILE A 632 -22.61 -43.51 -50.28
N SER A 633 -23.24 -44.09 -49.26
CA SER A 633 -23.35 -45.54 -49.10
C SER A 633 -24.26 -46.21 -50.14
N HIS A 634 -25.33 -45.54 -50.58
CA HIS A 634 -26.28 -46.03 -51.58
C HIS A 634 -26.05 -45.36 -52.94
N ARG A 635 -25.00 -45.78 -53.66
CA ARG A 635 -24.52 -45.15 -54.91
C ARG A 635 -25.56 -45.07 -56.05
N ASN A 636 -26.61 -45.91 -56.02
CA ASN A 636 -27.60 -46.06 -57.11
C ASN A 636 -29.08 -46.15 -56.64
N SER A 637 -29.40 -45.90 -55.37
CA SER A 637 -30.79 -45.97 -54.86
C SER A 637 -31.08 -44.84 -53.87
N GLU A 638 -32.30 -44.31 -53.87
CA GLU A 638 -32.69 -43.32 -52.84
C GLU A 638 -32.63 -43.99 -51.45
N PRO A 639 -31.91 -43.39 -50.48
CA PRO A 639 -31.80 -43.98 -49.15
C PRO A 639 -33.18 -44.00 -48.48
N ASN A 640 -33.49 -45.10 -47.78
CA ASN A 640 -34.74 -45.24 -47.04
C ASN A 640 -34.92 -44.06 -46.07
N SER A 641 -36.04 -43.34 -46.19
CA SER A 641 -36.34 -42.13 -45.40
C SER A 641 -36.38 -42.42 -43.90
N ILE A 642 -36.90 -43.60 -43.51
CA ILE A 642 -36.98 -44.04 -42.11
C ILE A 642 -35.58 -44.27 -41.54
N PHE A 643 -34.72 -44.95 -42.30
CA PHE A 643 -33.35 -45.24 -41.89
C PHE A 643 -32.53 -43.97 -41.75
N THR A 644 -32.72 -43.02 -42.67
CA THR A 644 -32.03 -41.72 -42.64
C THR A 644 -32.45 -40.87 -41.45
N ALA A 645 -33.75 -40.85 -41.13
CA ALA A 645 -34.26 -40.17 -39.94
C ALA A 645 -33.67 -40.80 -38.66
N ALA A 646 -33.61 -42.13 -38.57
CA ALA A 646 -33.03 -42.84 -37.42
C ALA A 646 -31.54 -42.52 -37.23
N CYS A 647 -30.73 -42.52 -38.30
CA CYS A 647 -29.32 -42.11 -38.25
C CYS A 647 -29.17 -40.64 -37.81
N GLY A 648 -30.02 -39.74 -38.32
CA GLY A 648 -30.00 -38.32 -37.93
C GLY A 648 -30.36 -38.11 -36.46
N ILE A 649 -31.30 -38.88 -35.92
CA ILE A 649 -31.66 -38.85 -34.49
C ILE A 649 -30.48 -39.33 -33.64
N MET A 650 -29.84 -40.44 -34.00
CA MET A 650 -28.68 -40.97 -33.28
C MET A 650 -27.51 -39.96 -33.27
N LEU A 651 -27.20 -39.35 -34.41
CA LEU A 651 -26.19 -38.29 -34.50
C LEU A 651 -26.58 -37.06 -33.66
N ASN A 652 -27.86 -36.70 -33.61
CA ASN A 652 -28.33 -35.60 -32.78
C ASN A 652 -28.17 -35.91 -31.29
N PHE A 653 -28.41 -37.15 -30.84
CA PHE A 653 -28.14 -37.54 -29.46
C PHE A 653 -26.66 -37.48 -29.11
N ILE A 654 -25.78 -37.93 -30.02
CA ILE A 654 -24.33 -37.82 -29.84
C ILE A 654 -23.90 -36.35 -29.76
N PHE A 655 -24.41 -35.51 -30.68
CA PHE A 655 -24.15 -34.08 -30.67
C PHE A 655 -24.64 -33.42 -29.39
N ALA A 656 -25.89 -33.70 -28.98
CA ALA A 656 -26.50 -33.13 -27.79
C ALA A 656 -25.76 -33.56 -26.53
N ALA A 657 -25.39 -34.84 -26.38
CA ALA A 657 -24.60 -35.32 -25.25
C ALA A 657 -23.24 -34.62 -25.16
N ALA A 658 -22.52 -34.50 -26.28
CA ALA A 658 -21.24 -33.80 -26.34
C ALA A 658 -21.38 -32.30 -26.04
N PHE A 659 -22.40 -31.66 -26.59
CA PHE A 659 -22.65 -30.24 -26.39
C PHE A 659 -23.07 -29.93 -24.95
N VAL A 660 -23.99 -30.72 -24.38
CA VAL A 660 -24.41 -30.61 -22.96
C VAL A 660 -23.23 -30.83 -22.03
N TYR A 661 -22.39 -31.85 -22.28
CA TYR A 661 -21.17 -32.06 -21.50
C TYR A 661 -20.28 -30.81 -21.52
N SER A 662 -20.12 -30.19 -22.69
CA SER A 662 -19.30 -28.98 -22.85
C SER A 662 -19.91 -27.78 -22.12
N VAL A 663 -21.23 -27.58 -22.22
CA VAL A 663 -21.96 -26.53 -21.48
C VAL A 663 -21.75 -26.70 -19.98
N VAL A 664 -21.98 -27.91 -19.44
CA VAL A 664 -21.80 -28.17 -18.01
C VAL A 664 -20.34 -28.01 -17.61
N PHE A 665 -19.37 -28.46 -18.41
CA PHE A 665 -17.95 -28.29 -18.13
C PHE A 665 -17.53 -26.82 -17.97
N TYR A 666 -18.00 -25.93 -18.85
CA TYR A 666 -17.66 -24.50 -18.80
C TYR A 666 -18.49 -23.71 -17.79
N THR A 667 -19.67 -24.21 -17.41
CA THR A 667 -20.50 -23.57 -16.39
C THR A 667 -20.03 -23.98 -15.00
N ASN A 668 -19.94 -25.29 -14.74
CA ASN A 668 -19.48 -25.86 -13.48
C ASN A 668 -19.00 -27.31 -13.65
N GLU A 669 -17.67 -27.51 -13.66
CA GLU A 669 -17.06 -28.82 -13.86
C GLU A 669 -17.37 -29.84 -12.74
N HIS A 670 -17.89 -29.39 -11.59
CA HIS A 670 -18.21 -30.27 -10.46
C HIS A 670 -19.46 -31.11 -10.67
N TYR A 671 -20.43 -30.65 -11.49
CA TYR A 671 -21.63 -31.43 -11.82
C TYR A 671 -21.34 -32.65 -12.70
N LEU A 672 -20.17 -32.70 -13.34
CA LEU A 672 -19.77 -33.83 -14.15
C LEU A 672 -19.32 -34.99 -13.25
N THR A 673 -20.25 -35.81 -12.80
CA THR A 673 -19.94 -37.06 -12.12
C THR A 673 -19.32 -38.03 -13.11
N ILE A 674 -18.05 -38.37 -12.90
CA ILE A 674 -17.42 -39.46 -13.65
C ILE A 674 -17.67 -40.71 -12.83
N VAL A 675 -18.61 -41.54 -13.30
CA VAL A 675 -18.82 -42.89 -12.76
C VAL A 675 -17.50 -43.65 -12.88
N LYS A 676 -17.06 -44.29 -11.79
CA LYS A 676 -15.98 -45.28 -11.87
C LYS A 676 -16.51 -46.43 -12.73
N ILE A 677 -16.08 -46.48 -13.99
CA ILE A 677 -16.23 -47.65 -14.84
C ILE A 677 -15.20 -48.68 -14.40
#